data_AF-A0A7U9KZS9-F1
#
_entry.id   AF-A0A7U9KZS9-F1
#
_cell.length_a   1.000
_cell.length_b   1.000
_cell.length_c   1.000
_cell.angle_alpha   90.00
_cell.angle_beta   90.00
_cell.angle_gamma   90.00
#
_symmetry.space_group_name_H-M   'P 1'
#
loop_
_entity.id
_entity.type
_entity.pdbx_description
1 polymer ?
#
loop_
_entity_poly.entity_id
_entity_poly.type
_entity_poly.pdbx_seq_one_letter_code
_entity_poly.pdbx_strand_id
1 'polypeptide(L)'
;MDRRRLSRQELIRARSGTGFVGREGELSAFRANLARDPADPDFRFLHHVRGQAGVGKTSLVQRFEEEAREYGALTVYVDESVHGVPEAMAEISARLARQGSPLKAFDKLLATYRQRRQEAEAALAGPDEPAAEAPPSAGSLIVARAGVAGIGLLPGVGPFAGAVDATQVARGTDRLRSRLGARLRNHDDVELVLSPVEVLTPVFVRELNDAADAVPVLALFFDTYEATGPLLDTWLRDLLFSDRYGPLAQNVMVTLSGRDALDRGCWADHLEHVTDVPLDAFTEAEARRLLSARNVTDAETVDVILRLTGRLPVLVSTLAENRPHAAEAVDDPSDTAVERFLKWETDPVRREAALAAALPRHLDEDVYRETVDAAAAGHFGWLCTLPFVSGRGDRWQYHEVVRTAMLRLQRRRSPRAWAARHGRLAEAARRWQAECAGDRSPAECRWDARWRELRAREVYHALCADPRTALPEALSEVVTTAEHAPAGVRLVAQTVRQAGEDGDAAGVRRWGERLTDALDGPDGLERALTALLARPGLGTPEQLAIHHVRGRERRMAQRWREALADFDRCLELAPDDVRAWTGRGLTHRYRRDFERAAEDFTRALDLDPGSVAAAFHLGETNRLMGRHEQALTVLDRTLELDPRHVSAHGSRAVCLRHLGRYEAALTGLERAVEMRPDYAWAMAERGMTYRAMGRFTEALAEFDRALAVNPAYGWASGARGRVALLSGRLAEAVADFDRAAALGTVDPWLFARRARANELRGAETEALADYGRAAEPDVPDGPRAVFLAARAGCLRRAGRLDAAREAVEAATALAPDELSVRYEAALLTCAVRGPRAAVPAWEALRDAESRPPDDDAFTDPAVAAVVSRCALADWAGAQAVLTGLLRDGTPWERLAEAEFGLRELAGLRESAGLWEPVGLRPGLDAAGTDRLAALRRVLLERMAEVGPDPS
;
A
#
# COMPACT_ATOMS: atom_id res chain seq x y z
N MET A 1 -18.02 -15.09 -64.36
CA MET A 1 -16.87 -14.39 -63.76
C MET A 1 -16.97 -12.93 -64.15
N ASP A 2 -17.69 -12.14 -63.36
CA ASP A 2 -17.88 -10.72 -63.64
C ASP A 2 -16.79 -9.94 -62.89
N ARG A 3 -15.89 -9.28 -63.64
CA ARG A 3 -14.78 -8.50 -63.06
C ARG A 3 -15.35 -7.20 -62.50
N ARG A 4 -15.60 -7.19 -61.18
CA ARG A 4 -16.00 -5.99 -60.43
C ARG A 4 -14.99 -4.87 -60.69
N ARG A 5 -15.42 -3.77 -61.31
CA ARG A 5 -14.59 -2.57 -61.50
C ARG A 5 -14.39 -1.88 -60.14
N LEU A 6 -13.14 -1.83 -59.68
CA LEU A 6 -12.75 -1.05 -58.51
C LEU A 6 -13.08 0.43 -58.75
N SER A 7 -13.68 1.08 -57.74
CA SER A 7 -13.95 2.50 -57.75
C SER A 7 -12.65 3.31 -57.73
N ARG A 8 -12.71 4.57 -58.17
CA ARG A 8 -11.55 5.48 -58.16
C ARG A 8 -10.99 5.70 -56.76
N GLN A 9 -11.84 5.63 -55.71
CA GLN A 9 -11.43 5.69 -54.31
C GLN A 9 -10.75 4.40 -53.84
N GLU A 10 -11.18 3.23 -54.29
CA GLU A 10 -10.50 1.95 -54.01
C GLU A 10 -9.15 1.84 -54.74
N LEU A 11 -9.04 2.38 -55.95
CA LEU A 11 -7.77 2.51 -56.67
C LEU A 11 -6.82 3.53 -56.02
N ILE A 12 -7.36 4.61 -55.44
CA ILE A 12 -6.58 5.57 -54.65
C ILE A 12 -6.12 4.94 -53.34
N ARG A 13 -6.99 4.19 -52.62
CA ARG A 13 -6.63 3.42 -51.42
C ARG A 13 -5.58 2.35 -51.69
N ALA A 14 -5.71 1.61 -52.80
CA ALA A 14 -4.72 0.63 -53.24
C ALA A 14 -3.38 1.28 -53.64
N ARG A 15 -3.41 2.53 -54.15
CA ARG A 15 -2.20 3.32 -54.44
C ARG A 15 -1.59 4.04 -53.23
N SER A 16 -2.37 4.26 -52.17
CA SER A 16 -1.84 4.76 -50.87
C SER A 16 -1.36 3.61 -49.98
N GLY A 17 -1.86 2.39 -50.16
CA GLY A 17 -1.40 1.17 -49.49
C GLY A 17 0.02 0.73 -49.86
N THR A 18 0.55 1.16 -51.02
CA THR A 18 1.97 0.98 -51.39
C THR A 18 2.92 1.95 -50.66
N GLY A 19 2.42 2.75 -49.70
CA GLY A 19 3.15 3.81 -49.03
C GLY A 19 3.59 3.53 -47.58
N PHE A 20 3.15 2.42 -46.97
CA PHE A 20 3.61 1.99 -45.65
C PHE A 20 4.91 1.19 -45.82
N VAL A 21 6.04 1.76 -45.39
CA VAL A 21 7.36 1.14 -45.52
C VAL A 21 8.04 1.11 -44.16
N GLY A 22 8.47 -0.07 -43.73
CA GLY A 22 8.96 -0.35 -42.37
C GLY A 22 7.93 -1.10 -41.53
N ARG A 23 8.36 -1.74 -40.44
CA ARG A 23 7.49 -2.52 -39.51
C ARG A 23 6.86 -3.80 -40.06
N GLU A 24 7.46 -4.39 -41.10
CA GLU A 24 6.99 -5.66 -41.67
C GLU A 24 7.08 -6.82 -40.66
N GLY A 25 8.03 -6.77 -39.73
CA GLY A 25 8.18 -7.79 -38.68
C GLY A 25 6.99 -7.78 -37.72
N GLU A 26 6.64 -6.60 -37.21
CA GLU A 26 5.50 -6.37 -36.31
C GLU A 26 4.18 -6.73 -37.01
N LEU A 27 4.01 -6.33 -38.27
CA LEU A 27 2.83 -6.70 -39.07
C LEU A 27 2.74 -8.21 -39.35
N SER A 28 3.86 -8.84 -39.67
CA SER A 28 3.89 -10.29 -39.93
C SER A 28 3.61 -11.07 -38.65
N ALA A 29 4.12 -10.62 -37.50
CA ALA A 29 3.83 -11.22 -36.20
C ALA A 29 2.34 -11.10 -35.84
N PHE A 30 1.75 -9.92 -36.05
CA PHE A 30 0.31 -9.70 -35.82
C PHE A 30 -0.56 -10.58 -36.73
N ARG A 31 -0.25 -10.67 -38.03
CA ARG A 31 -0.94 -11.58 -38.97
C ARG A 31 -0.79 -13.05 -38.56
N ALA A 32 0.41 -13.45 -38.15
CA ALA A 32 0.65 -14.82 -37.69
C ALA A 32 -0.17 -15.13 -36.43
N ASN A 33 -0.34 -14.17 -35.53
CA ASN A 33 -1.19 -14.31 -34.35
C ASN A 33 -2.68 -14.41 -34.71
N LEU A 34 -3.18 -13.58 -35.65
CA LEU A 34 -4.57 -13.67 -36.13
C LEU A 34 -4.89 -15.06 -36.73
N ALA A 35 -3.92 -15.69 -37.39
CA ALA A 35 -4.08 -17.01 -38.00
C ALA A 35 -4.04 -18.18 -36.99
N ARG A 36 -3.74 -17.94 -35.71
CA ARG A 36 -3.72 -18.98 -34.67
C ARG A 36 -5.12 -19.24 -34.14
N ASP A 37 -5.33 -20.44 -33.62
CA ASP A 37 -6.53 -20.78 -32.87
C ASP A 37 -6.54 -19.97 -31.55
N PRO A 38 -7.60 -19.22 -31.22
CA PRO A 38 -7.70 -18.52 -29.94
C PRO A 38 -7.63 -19.43 -28.69
N ALA A 39 -7.83 -20.74 -28.84
CA ALA A 39 -7.64 -21.72 -27.78
C ALA A 39 -6.17 -22.15 -27.59
N ASP A 40 -5.27 -21.75 -28.50
CA ASP A 40 -3.83 -22.05 -28.41
C ASP A 40 -3.19 -21.20 -27.29
N PRO A 41 -2.44 -21.80 -26.33
CA PRO A 41 -1.70 -21.07 -25.30
C PRO A 41 -0.71 -20.02 -25.85
N ASP A 42 -0.28 -20.17 -27.10
CA ASP A 42 0.60 -19.21 -27.77
C ASP A 42 -0.16 -18.09 -28.50
N PHE A 43 -1.50 -18.09 -28.49
CA PHE A 43 -2.30 -16.95 -28.93
C PHE A 43 -2.09 -15.77 -27.99
N ARG A 44 -1.83 -14.60 -28.55
CA ARG A 44 -1.63 -13.35 -27.81
C ARG A 44 -2.87 -12.49 -27.91
N PHE A 45 -3.59 -12.35 -26.81
CA PHE A 45 -4.84 -11.58 -26.75
C PHE A 45 -4.64 -10.12 -26.30
N LEU A 46 -3.48 -9.75 -25.75
CA LEU A 46 -3.19 -8.39 -25.30
C LEU A 46 -1.86 -7.89 -25.90
N HIS A 47 -1.93 -6.81 -26.65
CA HIS A 47 -0.78 -6.15 -27.27
C HIS A 47 -0.61 -4.74 -26.71
N HIS A 48 0.63 -4.32 -26.47
CA HIS A 48 0.94 -2.95 -26.07
C HIS A 48 1.96 -2.33 -27.03
N VAL A 49 1.48 -1.47 -27.93
CA VAL A 49 2.31 -0.74 -28.87
C VAL A 49 2.78 0.55 -28.21
N ARG A 50 4.06 0.61 -27.85
CA ARG A 50 4.61 1.76 -27.12
C ARG A 50 5.80 2.39 -27.82
N GLY A 51 6.01 3.68 -27.64
CA GLY A 51 7.13 4.39 -28.25
C GLY A 51 6.95 5.90 -28.27
N GLN A 52 7.99 6.63 -28.62
CA GLN A 52 7.96 8.11 -28.61
C GLN A 52 6.99 8.68 -29.67
N ALA A 53 6.64 9.97 -29.57
CA ALA A 53 5.80 10.62 -30.58
C ALA A 53 6.50 10.61 -31.96
N GLY A 54 5.76 10.34 -33.04
CA GLY A 54 6.31 10.32 -34.41
C GLY A 54 7.00 9.04 -34.87
N VAL A 55 7.05 7.99 -34.04
CA VAL A 55 7.59 6.65 -34.40
C VAL A 55 6.63 5.78 -35.23
N GLY A 56 5.43 6.28 -35.53
CA GLY A 56 4.45 5.59 -36.38
C GLY A 56 3.47 4.67 -35.65
N LYS A 57 3.25 4.84 -34.34
CA LYS A 57 2.30 4.03 -33.52
C LYS A 57 0.89 3.98 -34.13
N THR A 58 0.23 5.13 -34.28
CA THR A 58 -1.12 5.23 -34.86
C THR A 58 -1.19 4.62 -36.25
N SER A 59 -0.17 4.84 -37.09
CA SER A 59 -0.12 4.25 -38.44
C SER A 59 0.01 2.71 -38.41
N LEU A 60 0.77 2.15 -37.45
CA LEU A 60 0.88 0.70 -37.28
C LEU A 60 -0.42 0.10 -36.75
N VAL A 61 -1.06 0.74 -35.77
CA VAL A 61 -2.32 0.28 -35.16
C VAL A 61 -3.47 0.34 -36.17
N GLN A 62 -3.55 1.41 -36.97
CA GLN A 62 -4.50 1.47 -38.09
C GLN A 62 -4.26 0.36 -39.11
N ARG A 63 -2.99 0.00 -39.34
CA ARG A 63 -2.68 -1.14 -40.21
C ARG A 63 -3.08 -2.47 -39.57
N PHE A 64 -2.86 -2.66 -38.26
CA PHE A 64 -3.37 -3.83 -37.54
C PHE A 64 -4.90 -3.96 -37.65
N GLU A 65 -5.62 -2.84 -37.55
CA GLU A 65 -7.08 -2.82 -37.74
C GLU A 65 -7.48 -3.24 -39.16
N GLU A 66 -6.78 -2.76 -40.19
CA GLU A 66 -7.02 -3.18 -41.58
C GLU A 66 -6.77 -4.67 -41.79
N GLU A 67 -5.67 -5.22 -41.27
CA GLU A 67 -5.34 -6.64 -41.38
C GLU A 67 -6.37 -7.52 -40.65
N ALA A 68 -6.80 -7.13 -39.45
CA ALA A 68 -7.84 -7.84 -38.71
C ALA A 68 -9.16 -7.85 -39.50
N ARG A 69 -9.54 -6.73 -40.12
CA ARG A 69 -10.74 -6.64 -40.95
C ARG A 69 -10.64 -7.51 -42.21
N GLU A 70 -9.49 -7.53 -42.87
CA GLU A 70 -9.23 -8.41 -44.03
C GLU A 70 -9.29 -9.90 -43.65
N TYR A 71 -8.93 -10.23 -42.41
CA TYR A 71 -9.06 -11.58 -41.84
C TYR A 71 -10.50 -11.95 -41.44
N GLY A 72 -11.45 -11.02 -41.51
CA GLY A 72 -12.85 -11.25 -41.15
C GLY A 72 -13.19 -11.00 -39.68
N ALA A 73 -12.34 -10.28 -38.94
CA ALA A 73 -12.60 -9.86 -37.57
C ALA A 73 -13.63 -8.71 -37.49
N LEU A 74 -14.35 -8.63 -36.37
CA LEU A 74 -14.99 -7.38 -35.95
C LEU A 74 -13.92 -6.47 -35.35
N THR A 75 -13.83 -5.23 -35.82
CA THR A 75 -12.78 -4.28 -35.39
C THR A 75 -13.39 -3.05 -34.74
N VAL A 76 -12.87 -2.62 -33.60
CA VAL A 76 -13.32 -1.40 -32.91
C VAL A 76 -12.11 -0.53 -32.59
N TYR A 77 -12.20 0.75 -32.93
CA TYR A 77 -11.15 1.74 -32.68
C TYR A 77 -11.68 2.82 -31.73
N VAL A 78 -10.97 3.03 -30.63
CA VAL A 78 -11.25 4.02 -29.58
C VAL A 78 -10.03 4.93 -29.44
N ASP A 79 -10.24 6.24 -29.52
CA ASP A 79 -9.20 7.27 -29.40
C ASP A 79 -9.38 8.11 -28.12
N GLU A 80 -8.67 9.23 -28.00
CA GLU A 80 -8.75 10.13 -26.84
C GLU A 80 -10.09 10.88 -26.67
N SER A 81 -11.09 10.66 -27.53
CA SER A 81 -12.41 11.31 -27.40
C SER A 81 -13.27 10.74 -26.26
N VAL A 82 -12.86 9.62 -25.65
CA VAL A 82 -13.58 9.04 -24.51
C VAL A 82 -13.08 9.64 -23.19
N HIS A 83 -14.02 9.92 -22.29
CA HIS A 83 -13.75 10.58 -21.00
C HIS A 83 -14.14 9.72 -19.79
N GLY A 84 -14.38 8.42 -20.01
CA GLY A 84 -14.79 7.47 -18.98
C GLY A 84 -15.13 6.09 -19.54
N VAL A 85 -15.29 5.11 -18.63
CA VAL A 85 -15.61 3.72 -18.95
C VAL A 85 -16.98 3.56 -19.65
N PRO A 86 -18.08 4.21 -19.20
CA PRO A 86 -19.36 4.14 -19.91
C PRO A 86 -19.31 4.71 -21.34
N GLU A 87 -18.53 5.77 -21.56
CA GLU A 87 -18.31 6.37 -22.87
C GLU A 87 -17.49 5.45 -23.79
N ALA A 88 -16.47 4.76 -23.25
CA ALA A 88 -15.72 3.73 -23.99
C ALA A 88 -16.61 2.55 -24.41
N MET A 89 -17.42 2.00 -23.50
CA MET A 89 -18.38 0.94 -23.84
C MET A 89 -19.41 1.40 -24.88
N ALA A 90 -19.85 2.67 -24.80
CA ALA A 90 -20.77 3.25 -25.78
C ALA A 90 -20.15 3.35 -27.18
N GLU A 91 -18.89 3.80 -27.28
CA GLU A 91 -18.19 3.87 -28.57
C GLU A 91 -17.97 2.46 -29.15
N ILE A 92 -17.63 1.49 -28.29
CA ILE A 92 -17.50 0.08 -28.70
C ILE A 92 -18.83 -0.45 -29.26
N SER A 93 -19.94 -0.29 -28.52
CA SER A 93 -21.28 -0.70 -28.97
C SER A 93 -21.66 -0.03 -30.30
N ALA A 94 -21.45 1.28 -30.43
CA ALA A 94 -21.77 2.03 -31.64
C ALA A 94 -20.97 1.55 -32.87
N ARG A 95 -19.70 1.20 -32.68
CA ARG A 95 -18.83 0.67 -33.75
C ARG A 95 -19.20 -0.75 -34.16
N LEU A 96 -19.58 -1.60 -33.21
CA LEU A 96 -20.07 -2.96 -33.49
C LEU A 96 -21.44 -2.92 -34.20
N ALA A 97 -22.33 -2.02 -33.79
CA ALA A 97 -23.63 -1.82 -34.44
C ALA A 97 -23.48 -1.41 -35.92
N ARG A 98 -22.53 -0.53 -36.26
CA ARG A 98 -22.21 -0.16 -37.67
C ARG A 98 -21.70 -1.34 -38.50
N GLN A 99 -21.16 -2.38 -37.86
CA GLN A 99 -20.69 -3.60 -38.48
C GLN A 99 -21.72 -4.74 -38.46
N GLY A 100 -22.95 -4.47 -37.99
CA GLY A 100 -24.06 -5.43 -38.00
C GLY A 100 -24.24 -6.22 -36.71
N SER A 101 -23.48 -5.92 -35.64
CA SER A 101 -23.53 -6.62 -34.35
C SER A 101 -23.93 -5.67 -33.20
N PRO A 102 -25.19 -5.20 -33.13
CA PRO A 102 -25.62 -4.27 -32.08
C PRO A 102 -25.79 -4.96 -30.73
N LEU A 103 -25.36 -4.30 -29.65
CA LEU A 103 -25.52 -4.77 -28.26
C LEU A 103 -26.83 -4.22 -27.67
N LYS A 104 -27.95 -4.85 -28.02
CA LYS A 104 -29.30 -4.28 -27.83
C LYS A 104 -29.69 -4.12 -26.36
N ALA A 105 -29.35 -5.09 -25.51
CA ALA A 105 -29.67 -5.02 -24.08
C ALA A 105 -28.79 -3.98 -23.38
N PHE A 106 -27.51 -3.91 -23.74
CA PHE A 106 -26.57 -2.89 -23.29
C PHE A 106 -27.01 -1.49 -23.72
N ASP A 107 -27.32 -1.28 -24.99
CA ASP A 107 -27.74 0.04 -25.52
C ASP A 107 -28.99 0.56 -24.81
N LYS A 108 -29.95 -0.33 -24.50
CA LYS A 108 -31.14 0.01 -23.72
C LYS A 108 -30.76 0.45 -22.30
N LEU A 109 -29.90 -0.31 -21.63
CA LEU A 109 -29.46 -0.01 -20.25
C LEU A 109 -28.62 1.27 -20.19
N LEU A 110 -27.76 1.50 -21.19
CA LEU A 110 -26.96 2.72 -21.34
C LEU A 110 -27.84 3.95 -21.58
N ALA A 111 -28.91 3.82 -22.37
CA ALA A 111 -29.88 4.89 -22.55
C ALA A 111 -30.59 5.24 -21.23
N THR A 112 -30.99 4.23 -20.45
CA THR A 112 -31.54 4.42 -19.10
C THR A 112 -30.54 5.13 -18.19
N TYR A 113 -29.27 4.69 -18.17
CA TYR A 113 -28.21 5.35 -17.40
C TYR A 113 -28.07 6.83 -17.76
N ARG A 114 -27.96 7.17 -19.06
CA ARG A 114 -27.83 8.56 -19.54
C ARG A 114 -29.02 9.42 -19.11
N GLN A 115 -30.23 8.89 -19.21
CA GLN A 115 -31.44 9.58 -18.77
C GLN A 115 -31.41 9.83 -17.25
N ARG A 116 -31.14 8.79 -16.44
CA ARG A 116 -31.11 8.90 -14.97
C ARG A 116 -29.99 9.79 -14.47
N ARG A 117 -28.84 9.78 -15.14
CA ARG A 117 -27.74 10.71 -14.87
C ARG A 117 -28.21 12.15 -15.07
N GLN A 118 -28.82 12.50 -16.20
CA GLN A 118 -29.33 13.85 -16.45
C GLN A 118 -30.38 14.29 -15.41
N GLU A 119 -31.29 13.39 -15.02
CA GLU A 119 -32.26 13.64 -13.94
C GLU A 119 -31.57 13.88 -12.58
N ALA A 120 -30.47 13.17 -12.31
CA ALA A 120 -29.65 13.35 -11.11
C ALA A 120 -28.87 14.68 -11.12
N GLU A 121 -28.24 15.07 -12.23
CA GLU A 121 -27.50 16.35 -12.31
C GLU A 121 -28.47 17.54 -12.15
N ALA A 122 -29.66 17.46 -12.76
CA ALA A 122 -30.71 18.46 -12.57
C ALA A 122 -31.21 18.53 -11.11
N ALA A 123 -31.19 17.42 -10.38
CA ALA A 123 -31.59 17.37 -8.98
C ALA A 123 -30.59 18.04 -8.03
N LEU A 124 -29.32 18.09 -8.41
CA LEU A 124 -28.22 18.66 -7.62
C LEU A 124 -28.06 20.18 -7.78
N ALA A 125 -28.68 20.78 -8.80
CA ALA A 125 -28.62 22.22 -9.07
C ALA A 125 -29.56 23.08 -8.19
N GLY A 126 -30.23 22.50 -7.19
CA GLY A 126 -31.10 23.22 -6.23
C GLY A 126 -30.33 23.80 -5.02
N PRO A 127 -30.92 24.75 -4.26
CA PRO A 127 -30.25 25.35 -3.10
C PRO A 127 -29.99 24.33 -1.97
N ASP A 128 -28.80 24.39 -1.36
CA ASP A 128 -28.37 23.49 -0.29
C ASP A 128 -29.11 23.75 1.04
N GLU A 129 -29.85 22.76 1.53
CA GLU A 129 -30.28 22.71 2.93
C GLU A 129 -29.20 22.05 3.80
N PRO A 130 -28.93 22.57 5.02
CA PRO A 130 -27.95 22.00 5.94
C PRO A 130 -28.51 20.71 6.58
N ALA A 131 -27.95 19.56 6.23
CA ALA A 131 -28.25 18.27 6.85
C ALA A 131 -27.11 17.80 7.78
N ALA A 132 -27.48 17.21 8.92
CA ALA A 132 -26.59 16.73 9.99
C ALA A 132 -25.53 15.72 9.52
N GLU A 133 -24.35 15.78 10.14
CA GLU A 133 -23.18 14.94 9.88
C GLU A 133 -23.38 13.50 10.40
N ALA A 134 -23.96 12.62 9.58
CA ALA A 134 -23.99 11.18 9.83
C ALA A 134 -22.70 10.50 9.32
N PRO A 135 -22.20 9.45 10.00
CA PRO A 135 -21.08 8.64 9.50
C PRO A 135 -21.47 7.89 8.20
N PRO A 136 -20.53 7.65 7.27
CA PRO A 136 -20.85 7.02 6.00
C PRO A 136 -21.30 5.56 6.16
N SER A 137 -22.24 5.13 5.34
CA SER A 137 -22.71 3.74 5.32
C SER A 137 -21.62 2.79 4.83
N ALA A 138 -21.60 1.56 5.35
CA ALA A 138 -20.65 0.54 4.96
C ALA A 138 -20.66 0.28 3.43
N GLY A 139 -21.84 0.36 2.79
CA GLY A 139 -21.99 0.25 1.34
C GLY A 139 -21.35 1.41 0.57
N SER A 140 -21.42 2.65 1.08
CA SER A 140 -20.79 3.81 0.44
C SER A 140 -19.28 3.84 0.56
N LEU A 141 -18.74 3.27 1.63
CA LEU A 141 -17.30 3.09 1.82
C LEU A 141 -16.71 2.07 0.84
N ILE A 142 -17.45 1.01 0.51
CA ILE A 142 -17.04 0.02 -0.48
C ILE A 142 -16.99 0.64 -1.89
N VAL A 143 -18.03 1.41 -2.26
CA VAL A 143 -18.10 2.13 -3.54
C VAL A 143 -16.99 3.21 -3.66
N ALA A 144 -16.72 3.94 -2.57
CA ALA A 144 -15.66 4.95 -2.53
C ALA A 144 -14.25 4.36 -2.61
N ARG A 145 -14.05 3.12 -2.13
CA ARG A 145 -12.78 2.39 -2.22
C ARG A 145 -12.58 1.64 -3.53
N ALA A 146 -13.68 1.29 -4.23
CA ALA A 146 -13.65 0.57 -5.51
C ALA A 146 -13.39 1.46 -6.74
N GLY A 147 -13.19 2.78 -6.58
CA GLY A 147 -12.75 3.68 -7.65
C GLY A 147 -13.79 3.91 -8.76
N VAL A 148 -15.06 4.17 -8.42
CA VAL A 148 -16.11 4.26 -9.45
C VAL A 148 -16.26 5.65 -10.06
N ALA A 149 -16.26 5.65 -11.40
CA ALA A 149 -16.64 6.73 -12.30
C ALA A 149 -18.04 7.30 -11.97
N GLY A 150 -18.07 8.30 -11.09
CA GLY A 150 -19.27 9.09 -10.76
C GLY A 150 -18.95 10.44 -10.10
N ILE A 151 -17.66 10.79 -10.01
CA ILE A 151 -17.14 11.94 -9.23
C ILE A 151 -17.68 13.29 -9.76
N GLY A 152 -18.03 13.37 -11.05
CA GLY A 152 -18.51 14.60 -11.68
C GLY A 152 -19.85 15.16 -11.18
N LEU A 153 -20.56 14.46 -10.29
CA LEU A 153 -21.87 14.87 -9.77
C LEU A 153 -21.83 15.37 -8.31
N LEU A 154 -20.69 15.30 -7.62
CA LEU A 154 -20.59 15.70 -6.22
C LEU A 154 -20.25 17.19 -6.11
N PRO A 155 -21.09 18.03 -5.48
CA PRO A 155 -20.76 19.43 -5.24
C PRO A 155 -19.45 19.54 -4.45
N GLY A 156 -18.47 20.27 -5.01
CA GLY A 156 -17.16 20.50 -4.37
C GLY A 156 -16.07 19.48 -4.72
N VAL A 157 -16.35 18.46 -5.54
CA VAL A 157 -15.32 17.55 -6.07
C VAL A 157 -15.25 17.75 -7.59
N GLY A 158 -14.27 18.54 -8.04
CA GLY A 158 -14.07 18.82 -9.47
C GLY A 158 -13.65 17.56 -10.26
N PRO A 159 -13.76 17.57 -11.61
CA PRO A 159 -13.49 16.40 -12.46
C PRO A 159 -12.00 15.99 -12.54
N PHE A 160 -11.13 16.62 -11.76
CA PHE A 160 -9.74 16.20 -11.57
C PHE A 160 -9.37 16.34 -10.09
N ALA A 161 -9.36 15.23 -9.37
CA ALA A 161 -8.81 15.17 -8.02
C ALA A 161 -8.12 13.83 -7.79
N GLY A 162 -6.78 13.84 -7.85
CA GLY A 162 -5.96 12.79 -7.28
C GLY A 162 -6.09 12.82 -5.76
N ALA A 163 -6.32 11.65 -5.16
CA ALA A 163 -6.47 11.40 -3.73
C ALA A 163 -7.59 12.19 -3.02
N VAL A 164 -8.85 11.89 -3.35
CA VAL A 164 -9.98 12.26 -2.50
C VAL A 164 -10.09 11.27 -1.34
N ASP A 165 -10.31 11.76 -0.12
CA ASP A 165 -10.56 10.91 1.04
C ASP A 165 -11.81 10.04 0.80
N ALA A 166 -11.66 8.71 0.87
CA ALA A 166 -12.73 7.74 0.68
C ALA A 166 -13.90 7.99 1.63
N THR A 167 -13.65 8.52 2.84
CA THR A 167 -14.71 8.91 3.78
C THR A 167 -15.49 10.15 3.32
N GLN A 168 -14.83 11.12 2.69
CA GLN A 168 -15.48 12.31 2.13
C GLN A 168 -16.28 12.00 0.87
N VAL A 169 -15.75 11.13 -0.01
CA VAL A 169 -16.49 10.59 -1.17
C VAL A 169 -17.70 9.79 -0.68
N ALA A 170 -17.52 8.87 0.28
CA ALA A 170 -18.62 8.06 0.80
C ALA A 170 -19.75 8.89 1.42
N ARG A 171 -19.43 9.98 2.15
CA ARG A 171 -20.44 10.93 2.66
C ARG A 171 -21.15 11.68 1.54
N GLY A 172 -20.41 12.10 0.50
CA GLY A 172 -20.98 12.69 -0.71
C GLY A 172 -21.94 11.72 -1.41
N THR A 173 -21.54 10.46 -1.55
CA THR A 173 -22.33 9.37 -2.13
C THR A 173 -23.58 9.07 -1.30
N ASP A 174 -23.52 9.06 0.04
CA ASP A 174 -24.68 8.88 0.91
C ASP A 174 -25.68 10.05 0.81
N ARG A 175 -25.19 11.29 0.74
CA ARG A 175 -26.02 12.48 0.50
C ARG A 175 -26.71 12.41 -0.87
N LEU A 176 -25.96 12.01 -1.90
CA LEU A 176 -26.50 11.83 -3.25
C LEU A 176 -27.53 10.70 -3.29
N ARG A 177 -27.24 9.55 -2.68
CA ARG A 177 -28.16 8.41 -2.58
C ARG A 177 -29.47 8.79 -1.88
N SER A 178 -29.40 9.57 -0.81
CA SER A 178 -30.59 10.09 -0.11
C SER A 178 -31.43 11.02 -0.98
N ARG A 179 -30.79 12.00 -1.66
CA ARG A 179 -31.48 12.94 -2.58
C ARG A 179 -32.07 12.22 -3.81
N LEU A 180 -31.38 11.21 -4.35
CA LEU A 180 -31.84 10.41 -5.48
C LEU A 180 -32.94 9.43 -5.08
N GLY A 181 -32.85 8.79 -3.92
CA GLY A 181 -33.86 7.86 -3.41
C GLY A 181 -35.23 8.52 -3.16
N ALA A 182 -35.27 9.83 -2.95
CA ALA A 182 -36.51 10.61 -2.85
C ALA A 182 -37.17 10.92 -4.21
N ARG A 183 -36.44 10.81 -5.34
CA ARG A 183 -36.92 11.19 -6.69
C ARG A 183 -36.96 10.03 -7.69
N LEU A 184 -36.05 9.07 -7.59
CA LEU A 184 -36.00 7.88 -8.43
C LEU A 184 -36.85 6.77 -7.81
N ARG A 185 -37.71 6.14 -8.62
CA ARG A 185 -38.75 5.21 -8.15
C ARG A 185 -38.25 3.78 -7.86
N ASN A 186 -37.01 3.44 -8.24
CA ASN A 186 -36.44 2.08 -8.10
C ASN A 186 -35.00 2.14 -7.54
N HIS A 187 -34.64 1.15 -6.72
CA HIS A 187 -33.31 0.96 -6.15
C HIS A 187 -32.26 0.71 -7.25
N ASP A 188 -32.61 -0.09 -8.26
CA ASP A 188 -31.70 -0.42 -9.37
C ASP A 188 -31.31 0.81 -10.20
N ASP A 189 -32.22 1.78 -10.35
CA ASP A 189 -31.96 3.04 -11.06
C ASP A 189 -31.00 3.94 -10.27
N VAL A 190 -31.03 3.86 -8.93
CA VAL A 190 -30.10 4.58 -8.04
C VAL A 190 -28.70 3.95 -8.14
N GLU A 191 -28.62 2.62 -8.11
CA GLU A 191 -27.35 1.90 -8.25
C GLU A 191 -26.73 2.10 -9.65
N LEU A 192 -27.55 2.13 -10.71
CA LEU A 192 -27.11 2.41 -12.07
C LEU A 192 -26.45 3.79 -12.23
N VAL A 193 -26.87 4.80 -11.46
CA VAL A 193 -26.27 6.14 -11.47
C VAL A 193 -25.03 6.23 -10.57
N LEU A 194 -25.07 5.58 -9.40
CA LEU A 194 -23.98 5.66 -8.42
C LEU A 194 -22.79 4.75 -8.75
N SER A 195 -23.07 3.60 -9.36
CA SER A 195 -22.08 2.57 -9.68
C SER A 195 -22.22 2.07 -11.13
N PRO A 196 -22.17 2.94 -12.14
CA PRO A 196 -22.53 2.59 -13.52
C PRO A 196 -21.66 1.48 -14.11
N VAL A 197 -20.38 1.41 -13.76
CA VAL A 197 -19.45 0.38 -14.27
C VAL A 197 -19.86 -1.02 -13.79
N GLU A 198 -20.26 -1.17 -12.53
CA GLU A 198 -20.66 -2.48 -11.97
C GLU A 198 -21.95 -3.02 -12.59
N VAL A 199 -22.87 -2.13 -12.99
CA VAL A 199 -24.17 -2.52 -13.55
C VAL A 199 -24.10 -2.68 -15.07
N LEU A 200 -23.37 -1.80 -15.77
CA LEU A 200 -23.29 -1.82 -17.24
C LEU A 200 -22.36 -2.93 -17.77
N THR A 201 -21.22 -3.15 -17.11
CA THR A 201 -20.17 -4.04 -17.64
C THR A 201 -20.62 -5.50 -17.78
N PRO A 202 -21.35 -6.12 -16.84
CA PRO A 202 -21.79 -7.51 -17.02
C PRO A 202 -22.73 -7.72 -18.21
N VAL A 203 -23.62 -6.76 -18.48
CA VAL A 203 -24.52 -6.80 -19.66
C VAL A 203 -23.73 -6.59 -20.94
N PHE A 204 -22.75 -5.67 -20.92
CA PHE A 204 -21.83 -5.42 -22.01
C PHE A 204 -21.00 -6.66 -22.36
N VAL A 205 -20.37 -7.31 -21.36
CA VAL A 205 -19.53 -8.51 -21.55
C VAL A 205 -20.32 -9.65 -22.18
N ARG A 206 -21.55 -9.91 -21.70
CA ARG A 206 -22.39 -10.96 -22.26
C ARG A 206 -22.68 -10.73 -23.75
N GLU A 207 -23.15 -9.55 -24.14
CA GLU A 207 -23.46 -9.29 -25.55
C GLU A 207 -22.18 -9.10 -26.40
N LEU A 208 -21.06 -8.70 -25.78
CA LEU A 208 -19.75 -8.66 -26.44
C LEU A 208 -19.27 -10.08 -26.78
N ASN A 209 -19.49 -11.06 -25.89
CA ASN A 209 -19.24 -12.47 -26.16
C ASN A 209 -20.15 -12.99 -27.28
N ASP A 210 -21.44 -12.66 -27.27
CA ASP A 210 -22.36 -13.04 -28.36
C ASP A 210 -21.87 -12.49 -29.72
N ALA A 211 -21.30 -11.28 -29.73
CA ALA A 211 -20.69 -10.69 -30.93
C ALA A 211 -19.37 -11.38 -31.32
N ALA A 212 -18.56 -11.77 -30.34
CA ALA A 212 -17.30 -12.48 -30.56
C ALA A 212 -17.52 -13.90 -31.09
N ASP A 213 -18.56 -14.60 -30.66
CA ASP A 213 -18.92 -15.95 -31.12
C ASP A 213 -19.27 -16.00 -32.62
N ALA A 214 -19.66 -14.86 -33.21
CA ALA A 214 -20.01 -14.75 -34.61
C ALA A 214 -18.81 -14.54 -35.55
N VAL A 215 -17.60 -14.34 -35.01
CA VAL A 215 -16.39 -14.01 -35.78
C VAL A 215 -15.16 -14.77 -35.31
N PRO A 216 -14.14 -14.96 -36.18
CA PRO A 216 -12.90 -15.62 -35.76
C PRO A 216 -12.16 -14.85 -34.65
N VAL A 217 -12.16 -13.51 -34.70
CA VAL A 217 -11.55 -12.62 -33.72
C VAL A 217 -12.39 -11.35 -33.58
N LEU A 218 -12.53 -10.83 -32.36
CA LEU A 218 -13.03 -9.48 -32.10
C LEU A 218 -11.86 -8.62 -31.60
N ALA A 219 -11.43 -7.64 -32.40
CA ALA A 219 -10.24 -6.82 -32.13
C ALA A 219 -10.62 -5.42 -31.65
N LEU A 220 -10.21 -5.06 -30.43
CA LEU A 220 -10.38 -3.76 -29.80
C LEU A 220 -9.05 -3.00 -29.80
N PHE A 221 -9.04 -1.80 -30.38
CA PHE A 221 -7.88 -0.92 -30.47
C PHE A 221 -8.13 0.35 -29.65
N PHE A 222 -7.23 0.64 -28.71
CA PHE A 222 -7.21 1.86 -27.91
C PHE A 222 -5.96 2.66 -28.24
N ASP A 223 -6.10 3.80 -28.91
CA ASP A 223 -4.98 4.68 -29.29
C ASP A 223 -4.91 5.93 -28.39
N THR A 224 -3.75 6.56 -28.34
CA THR A 224 -3.47 7.66 -27.40
C THR A 224 -3.69 7.23 -25.94
N TYR A 225 -3.27 6.01 -25.60
CA TYR A 225 -3.57 5.37 -24.32
C TYR A 225 -2.91 6.07 -23.12
N GLU A 226 -1.92 6.94 -23.32
CA GLU A 226 -1.45 7.84 -22.26
C GLU A 226 -2.51 8.83 -21.75
N ALA A 227 -3.55 9.11 -22.56
CA ALA A 227 -4.64 10.02 -22.20
C ALA A 227 -5.84 9.28 -21.59
N THR A 228 -6.15 8.08 -22.11
CA THR A 228 -7.31 7.29 -21.68
C THR A 228 -6.97 6.24 -20.61
N GLY A 229 -5.72 5.79 -20.53
CA GLY A 229 -5.25 4.74 -19.61
C GLY A 229 -5.60 4.99 -18.14
N PRO A 230 -5.32 6.18 -17.57
CA PRO A 230 -5.70 6.48 -16.18
C PRO A 230 -7.20 6.36 -15.87
N LEU A 231 -8.06 6.43 -16.90
CA LEU A 231 -9.51 6.28 -16.77
C LEU A 231 -9.97 4.83 -16.99
N LEU A 232 -9.21 4.03 -17.74
CA LEU A 232 -9.62 2.70 -18.23
C LEU A 232 -8.82 1.55 -17.61
N ASP A 233 -7.64 1.78 -17.03
CA ASP A 233 -6.69 0.75 -16.61
C ASP A 233 -7.30 -0.30 -15.67
N THR A 234 -7.96 0.14 -14.60
CA THR A 234 -8.62 -0.78 -13.64
C THR A 234 -9.72 -1.60 -14.32
N TRP A 235 -10.51 -0.97 -15.19
CA TRP A 235 -11.62 -1.64 -15.87
C TRP A 235 -11.13 -2.65 -16.90
N LEU A 236 -10.17 -2.29 -17.75
CA LEU A 236 -9.61 -3.19 -18.77
C LEU A 236 -8.85 -4.35 -18.13
N ARG A 237 -8.11 -4.11 -17.05
CA ARG A 237 -7.47 -5.19 -16.28
C ARG A 237 -8.50 -6.15 -15.71
N ASP A 238 -9.52 -5.65 -15.03
CA ASP A 238 -10.56 -6.49 -14.44
C ASP A 238 -11.37 -7.24 -15.52
N LEU A 239 -11.60 -6.61 -16.68
CA LEU A 239 -12.28 -7.23 -17.83
C LEU A 239 -11.46 -8.40 -18.43
N LEU A 240 -10.14 -8.28 -18.47
CA LEU A 240 -9.25 -9.25 -19.14
C LEU A 240 -8.75 -10.37 -18.23
N PHE A 241 -8.58 -10.08 -16.93
CA PHE A 241 -7.88 -10.97 -15.99
C PHE A 241 -8.70 -11.36 -14.76
N SER A 242 -9.95 -10.90 -14.65
CA SER A 242 -10.83 -11.23 -13.53
C SER A 242 -12.20 -11.73 -14.01
N ASP A 243 -12.82 -12.60 -13.22
CA ASP A 243 -14.21 -13.03 -13.42
C ASP A 243 -15.23 -12.02 -12.85
N ARG A 244 -14.77 -10.85 -12.38
CA ARG A 244 -15.61 -9.83 -11.71
C ARG A 244 -16.86 -9.45 -12.50
N TYR A 245 -16.76 -9.35 -13.82
CA TYR A 245 -17.85 -8.94 -14.70
C TYR A 245 -18.40 -10.10 -15.56
N GLY A 246 -17.97 -11.33 -15.27
CA GLY A 246 -18.23 -12.53 -16.08
C GLY A 246 -17.08 -12.86 -17.03
N PRO A 247 -17.04 -14.11 -17.55
CA PRO A 247 -15.94 -14.56 -18.42
C PRO A 247 -16.00 -13.86 -19.78
N LEU A 248 -14.84 -13.42 -20.27
CA LEU A 248 -14.68 -12.84 -21.61
C LEU A 248 -14.30 -13.92 -22.63
N ALA A 249 -14.84 -13.86 -23.85
CA ALA A 249 -14.52 -14.81 -24.91
C ALA A 249 -13.02 -14.77 -25.29
N GLN A 250 -12.41 -15.95 -25.43
CA GLN A 250 -10.97 -16.11 -25.69
C GLN A 250 -10.47 -15.49 -27.01
N ASN A 251 -11.39 -15.26 -27.96
CA ASN A 251 -11.09 -14.64 -29.25
C ASN A 251 -11.27 -13.11 -29.24
N VAL A 252 -11.48 -12.50 -28.07
CA VAL A 252 -11.41 -11.04 -27.90
C VAL A 252 -9.95 -10.63 -27.73
N MET A 253 -9.46 -9.80 -28.64
CA MET A 253 -8.08 -9.31 -28.66
C MET A 253 -8.07 -7.80 -28.42
N VAL A 254 -7.20 -7.34 -27.52
CA VAL A 254 -7.03 -5.93 -27.16
C VAL A 254 -5.65 -5.43 -27.57
N THR A 255 -5.59 -4.26 -28.18
CA THR A 255 -4.35 -3.54 -28.50
C THR A 255 -4.39 -2.16 -27.86
N LEU A 256 -3.43 -1.89 -26.99
CA LEU A 256 -3.22 -0.61 -26.32
C LEU A 256 -2.06 0.11 -27.01
N SER A 257 -2.25 1.35 -27.44
CA SER A 257 -1.22 2.14 -28.12
C SER A 257 -0.98 3.45 -27.39
N GLY A 258 0.23 3.62 -26.87
CA GLY A 258 0.56 4.77 -26.04
C GLY A 258 2.05 5.13 -26.06
N ARG A 259 2.41 6.20 -25.35
CA ARG A 259 3.82 6.62 -25.24
C ARG A 259 4.60 5.82 -24.20
N ASP A 260 4.00 5.67 -23.03
CA ASP A 260 4.66 5.17 -21.82
C ASP A 260 4.43 3.68 -21.64
N ALA A 261 5.15 3.07 -20.68
CA ALA A 261 4.82 1.71 -20.24
C ALA A 261 3.47 1.71 -19.51
N LEU A 262 2.75 0.59 -19.53
CA LEU A 262 1.54 0.41 -18.73
C LEU A 262 1.85 0.67 -17.24
N ASP A 263 0.89 1.26 -16.54
CA ASP A 263 1.04 1.58 -15.12
C ASP A 263 1.34 0.32 -14.30
N ARG A 264 2.52 0.27 -13.67
CA ARG A 264 2.91 -0.86 -12.83
C ARG A 264 2.04 -0.98 -11.58
N GLY A 265 1.42 0.11 -11.10
CA GLY A 265 0.48 0.04 -9.98
C GLY A 265 -0.78 -0.78 -10.31
N CYS A 266 -1.23 -0.72 -11.56
CA CYS A 266 -2.40 -1.45 -12.03
C CYS A 266 -2.06 -2.82 -12.63
N TRP A 267 -1.02 -2.90 -13.47
CA TRP A 267 -0.78 -4.03 -14.38
C TRP A 267 0.33 -5.01 -13.92
N ALA A 268 1.03 -4.76 -12.80
CA ALA A 268 2.23 -5.51 -12.40
C ALA A 268 2.07 -7.03 -12.46
N ASP A 269 0.96 -7.56 -11.95
CA ASP A 269 0.70 -9.01 -11.83
C ASP A 269 0.36 -9.67 -13.18
N HIS A 270 0.17 -8.88 -14.25
CA HIS A 270 -0.29 -9.37 -15.55
C HIS A 270 0.64 -9.00 -16.71
N LEU A 271 1.77 -8.34 -16.44
CA LEU A 271 2.72 -7.91 -17.48
C LEU A 271 3.27 -9.08 -18.33
N GLU A 272 3.30 -10.30 -17.80
CA GLU A 272 3.74 -11.49 -18.53
C GLU A 272 2.79 -11.89 -19.69
N HIS A 273 1.53 -11.49 -19.62
CA HIS A 273 0.53 -11.72 -20.67
C HIS A 273 0.48 -10.60 -21.71
N VAL A 274 1.17 -9.48 -21.47
CA VAL A 274 1.23 -8.33 -22.38
C VAL A 274 2.29 -8.59 -23.44
N THR A 275 1.87 -8.65 -24.70
CA THR A 275 2.81 -8.66 -25.83
C THR A 275 3.29 -7.24 -26.07
N ASP A 276 4.46 -6.91 -25.53
CA ASP A 276 5.08 -5.59 -25.65
C ASP A 276 5.67 -5.39 -27.05
N VAL A 277 5.24 -4.34 -27.74
CA VAL A 277 5.67 -3.95 -29.08
C VAL A 277 6.34 -2.57 -29.01
N PRO A 278 7.62 -2.50 -28.59
CA PRO A 278 8.34 -1.24 -28.53
C PRO A 278 8.69 -0.73 -29.94
N LEU A 279 8.30 0.51 -30.24
CA LEU A 279 8.61 1.19 -31.48
C LEU A 279 9.67 2.27 -31.25
N ASP A 280 10.86 2.03 -31.81
CA ASP A 280 11.96 3.00 -31.87
C ASP A 280 11.94 3.83 -33.16
N ALA A 281 12.97 4.63 -33.44
CA ALA A 281 13.19 5.16 -34.78
C ALA A 281 13.37 4.01 -35.80
N PHE A 282 13.15 4.26 -37.10
CA PHE A 282 13.39 3.23 -38.11
C PHE A 282 14.83 2.72 -38.06
N THR A 283 15.00 1.43 -38.33
CA THR A 283 16.32 0.91 -38.66
C THR A 283 16.83 1.58 -39.93
N GLU A 284 18.15 1.55 -40.14
CA GLU A 284 18.74 2.14 -41.33
C GLU A 284 18.18 1.50 -42.61
N ALA A 285 17.99 0.18 -42.62
CA ALA A 285 17.41 -0.54 -43.74
C ALA A 285 15.95 -0.14 -44.02
N GLU A 286 15.13 0.07 -42.99
CA GLU A 286 13.74 0.53 -43.15
C GLU A 286 13.66 1.95 -43.69
N ALA A 287 14.47 2.86 -43.14
CA ALA A 287 14.51 4.24 -43.59
C ALA A 287 15.04 4.36 -45.02
N ARG A 288 16.06 3.59 -45.41
CA ARG A 288 16.56 3.49 -46.80
C ARG A 288 15.50 2.93 -47.75
N ARG A 289 14.75 1.90 -47.34
CA ARG A 289 13.63 1.35 -48.13
C ARG A 289 12.52 2.38 -48.35
N LEU A 290 12.14 3.12 -47.31
CA LEU A 290 11.13 4.19 -47.41
C LEU A 290 11.60 5.27 -48.40
N LEU A 291 12.86 5.70 -48.30
CA LEU A 291 13.45 6.69 -49.21
C LEU A 291 13.47 6.18 -50.66
N SER A 292 13.88 4.92 -50.86
CA SER A 292 13.87 4.29 -52.18
C SER A 292 12.46 4.17 -52.76
N ALA A 293 11.46 3.81 -51.95
CA ALA A 293 10.05 3.74 -52.37
C ALA A 293 9.49 5.11 -52.78
N ARG A 294 10.11 6.20 -52.33
CA ARG A 294 9.79 7.59 -52.70
C ARG A 294 10.73 8.16 -53.77
N ASN A 295 11.51 7.32 -54.44
CA ASN A 295 12.49 7.65 -55.49
C ASN A 295 13.68 8.51 -55.03
N VAL A 296 14.03 8.48 -53.74
CA VAL A 296 15.28 9.06 -53.21
C VAL A 296 16.30 7.94 -53.10
N THR A 297 17.20 7.84 -54.08
CA THR A 297 18.11 6.69 -54.26
C THR A 297 19.59 7.07 -54.25
N ASP A 298 19.92 8.35 -54.32
CA ASP A 298 21.30 8.83 -54.22
C ASP A 298 21.90 8.58 -52.82
N ALA A 299 23.06 7.92 -52.77
CA ALA A 299 23.63 7.42 -51.52
C ALA A 299 24.02 8.55 -50.55
N GLU A 300 24.54 9.65 -51.07
CA GLU A 300 24.96 10.80 -50.28
C GLU A 300 23.75 11.56 -49.70
N THR A 301 22.73 11.77 -50.52
CA THR A 301 21.43 12.37 -50.14
C THR A 301 20.72 11.54 -49.07
N VAL A 302 20.70 10.21 -49.22
CA VAL A 302 20.12 9.28 -48.25
C VAL A 302 20.86 9.37 -46.92
N ASP A 303 22.19 9.31 -46.91
CA ASP A 303 22.98 9.37 -45.67
C ASP A 303 22.80 10.69 -44.91
N VAL A 304 22.63 11.81 -45.64
CA VAL A 304 22.30 13.11 -45.07
C VAL A 304 20.91 13.10 -44.43
N ILE A 305 19.87 12.62 -45.13
CA ILE A 305 18.50 12.52 -44.58
C ILE A 305 18.45 11.64 -43.31
N LEU A 306 19.14 10.50 -43.30
CA LEU A 306 19.13 9.57 -42.15
C LEU A 306 19.80 10.19 -40.92
N ARG A 307 20.93 10.88 -41.12
CA ARG A 307 21.65 11.60 -40.06
C ARG A 307 20.83 12.76 -39.49
N LEU A 308 20.12 13.48 -40.35
CA LEU A 308 19.34 14.66 -40.00
C LEU A 308 18.05 14.34 -39.25
N THR A 309 17.35 13.28 -39.67
CA THR A 309 16.06 12.89 -39.09
C THR A 309 16.17 12.00 -37.85
N GLY A 310 17.38 11.55 -37.50
CA GLY A 310 17.58 10.52 -36.49
C GLY A 310 16.85 9.21 -36.82
N ARG A 311 16.50 9.00 -38.10
CA ARG A 311 15.65 7.91 -38.63
C ARG A 311 14.21 7.89 -38.09
N LEU A 312 13.72 9.01 -37.54
CA LEU A 312 12.32 9.09 -37.08
C LEU A 312 11.37 8.96 -38.29
N PRO A 313 10.46 7.97 -38.30
CA PRO A 313 9.59 7.67 -39.45
C PRO A 313 8.86 8.88 -40.03
N VAL A 314 8.30 9.74 -39.18
CA VAL A 314 7.58 10.94 -39.62
C VAL A 314 8.51 11.92 -40.34
N LEU A 315 9.72 12.17 -39.81
CA LEU A 315 10.68 13.11 -40.38
C LEU A 315 11.36 12.56 -41.64
N VAL A 316 11.66 11.26 -41.69
CA VAL A 316 12.19 10.60 -42.89
C VAL A 316 11.15 10.67 -44.02
N SER A 317 9.87 10.38 -43.73
CA SER A 317 8.78 10.49 -44.71
C SER A 317 8.64 11.92 -45.23
N THR A 318 8.69 12.91 -44.33
CA THR A 318 8.58 14.34 -44.66
C THR A 318 9.74 14.86 -45.52
N LEU A 319 10.97 14.36 -45.34
CA LEU A 319 12.09 14.71 -46.22
C LEU A 319 12.04 13.95 -47.55
N ALA A 320 11.63 12.68 -47.53
CA ALA A 320 11.47 11.84 -48.72
C ALA A 320 10.43 12.40 -49.71
N GLU A 321 9.35 13.01 -49.21
CA GLU A 321 8.29 13.61 -50.03
C GLU A 321 8.78 14.75 -50.94
N ASN A 322 9.86 15.45 -50.59
CA ASN A 322 10.39 16.55 -51.39
C ASN A 322 11.30 16.08 -52.53
N ARG A 323 11.58 14.78 -52.62
CA ARG A 323 12.43 14.16 -53.66
C ARG A 323 13.74 14.90 -53.92
N PRO A 324 14.58 15.16 -52.90
CA PRO A 324 15.85 15.84 -53.11
C PRO A 324 16.74 15.09 -54.10
N HIS A 325 17.34 15.83 -55.03
CA HIS A 325 18.14 15.29 -56.13
C HIS A 325 19.66 15.31 -55.85
N ALA A 326 20.10 15.92 -54.76
CA ALA A 326 21.50 15.99 -54.32
C ALA A 326 21.60 16.28 -52.81
N ALA A 327 22.73 15.91 -52.17
CA ALA A 327 22.97 16.09 -50.74
C ALA A 327 22.94 17.57 -50.30
N GLU A 328 23.39 18.48 -51.17
CA GLU A 328 23.38 19.94 -50.97
C GLU A 328 21.97 20.54 -51.03
N ALA A 329 21.01 19.83 -51.63
CA ALA A 329 19.59 20.19 -51.67
C ALA A 329 18.79 19.60 -50.49
N VAL A 330 19.46 18.87 -49.59
CA VAL A 330 18.89 18.39 -48.32
C VAL A 330 19.19 19.43 -47.24
N ASP A 331 18.27 20.36 -47.02
CA ASP A 331 18.42 21.39 -45.99
C ASP A 331 18.55 20.80 -44.56
N ASP A 332 19.26 21.50 -43.64
CA ASP A 332 19.34 21.15 -42.20
C ASP A 332 17.92 21.08 -41.62
N PRO A 333 17.46 19.92 -41.14
CA PRO A 333 16.08 19.68 -40.75
C PRO A 333 15.67 20.54 -39.56
N SER A 334 16.60 21.15 -38.82
CA SER A 334 16.27 22.03 -37.69
C SER A 334 15.89 23.40 -38.20
N ASP A 335 16.67 23.96 -39.12
CA ASP A 335 16.32 25.18 -39.84
C ASP A 335 15.10 24.93 -40.72
N THR A 336 15.06 23.86 -41.52
CA THR A 336 13.90 23.53 -42.37
C THR A 336 12.65 23.15 -41.58
N ALA A 337 12.75 22.46 -40.43
CA ALA A 337 11.57 22.12 -39.62
C ALA A 337 11.05 23.36 -38.90
N VAL A 338 11.91 24.18 -38.28
CA VAL A 338 11.49 25.45 -37.69
C VAL A 338 10.94 26.40 -38.77
N GLU A 339 11.61 26.48 -39.92
CA GLU A 339 11.14 27.19 -41.12
C GLU A 339 9.81 26.65 -41.63
N ARG A 340 9.53 25.34 -41.50
CA ARG A 340 8.24 24.73 -41.87
C ARG A 340 7.15 24.96 -40.83
N PHE A 341 7.48 24.87 -39.54
CA PHE A 341 6.54 25.12 -38.42
C PHE A 341 6.12 26.59 -38.35
N LEU A 342 7.06 27.49 -38.66
CA LEU A 342 6.83 28.93 -38.70
C LEU A 342 6.81 29.50 -40.13
N LYS A 343 6.62 28.65 -41.15
CA LYS A 343 6.67 29.05 -42.57
C LYS A 343 5.71 30.17 -42.92
N TRP A 344 4.54 30.08 -42.31
CA TRP A 344 3.40 30.94 -42.56
C TRP A 344 3.43 32.19 -41.67
N GLU A 345 4.38 32.29 -40.73
CA GLU A 345 4.53 33.45 -39.84
C GLU A 345 5.61 34.39 -40.38
N THR A 346 5.16 35.53 -40.91
CA THR A 346 6.00 36.53 -41.57
C THR A 346 6.41 37.67 -40.63
N ASP A 347 5.77 37.81 -39.47
CA ASP A 347 6.16 38.83 -38.49
C ASP A 347 7.43 38.39 -37.72
N PRO A 348 8.55 39.11 -37.86
CA PRO A 348 9.80 38.76 -37.19
C PRO A 348 9.68 38.78 -35.66
N VAL A 349 8.80 39.61 -35.10
CA VAL A 349 8.56 39.69 -33.65
C VAL A 349 7.87 38.43 -33.15
N ARG A 350 6.84 37.96 -33.88
CA ARG A 350 6.14 36.70 -33.56
C ARG A 350 7.01 35.47 -33.76
N ARG A 351 7.82 35.46 -34.83
CA ARG A 351 8.76 34.37 -35.10
C ARG A 351 9.79 34.22 -33.97
N GLU A 352 10.39 35.31 -33.52
CA GLU A 352 11.30 35.28 -32.36
C GLU A 352 10.58 34.93 -31.05
N ALA A 353 9.34 35.39 -30.87
CA ALA A 353 8.53 35.04 -29.70
C ALA A 353 8.22 33.54 -29.61
N ALA A 354 7.88 32.89 -30.74
CA ALA A 354 7.67 31.45 -30.80
C ALA A 354 8.95 30.66 -30.51
N LEU A 355 10.11 31.13 -30.97
CA LEU A 355 11.39 30.51 -30.62
C LEU A 355 11.69 30.66 -29.14
N ALA A 356 11.59 31.88 -28.60
CA ALA A 356 11.87 32.13 -27.19
C ALA A 356 10.93 31.32 -26.29
N ALA A 357 9.63 31.30 -26.59
CA ALA A 357 8.63 30.57 -25.81
C ALA A 357 8.80 29.03 -25.83
N ALA A 358 9.68 28.48 -26.67
CA ALA A 358 10.05 27.06 -26.59
C ALA A 358 11.03 26.74 -25.43
N LEU A 359 11.70 27.74 -24.84
CA LEU A 359 12.70 27.52 -23.76
C LEU A 359 12.07 26.94 -22.47
N PRO A 360 10.96 27.49 -21.94
CA PRO A 360 10.26 26.91 -20.80
C PRO A 360 9.72 25.49 -21.11
N ARG A 361 9.63 24.67 -20.07
CA ARG A 361 9.00 23.33 -20.17
C ARG A 361 7.48 23.40 -20.22
N HIS A 362 6.93 24.38 -19.49
CA HIS A 362 5.51 24.73 -19.49
C HIS A 362 5.39 26.26 -19.55
N LEU A 363 4.29 26.72 -20.10
CA LEU A 363 3.96 28.12 -20.33
C LEU A 363 2.64 28.46 -19.65
N ASP A 364 2.64 29.59 -18.99
CA ASP A 364 1.47 30.39 -18.68
C ASP A 364 1.77 31.81 -19.18
N GLU A 365 0.83 32.74 -19.04
CA GLU A 365 1.01 34.10 -19.57
C GLU A 365 2.19 34.83 -18.90
N ASP A 366 2.46 34.56 -17.61
CA ASP A 366 3.54 35.20 -16.86
C ASP A 366 4.92 34.65 -17.29
N VAL A 367 5.02 33.33 -17.43
CA VAL A 367 6.22 32.66 -17.98
C VAL A 367 6.49 33.13 -19.41
N TYR A 368 5.45 33.26 -20.23
CA TYR A 368 5.59 33.78 -21.59
C TYR A 368 6.20 35.19 -21.58
N ARG A 369 5.67 36.10 -20.77
CA ARG A 369 6.16 37.49 -20.66
C ARG A 369 7.62 37.58 -20.20
N GLU A 370 8.06 36.72 -19.29
CA GLU A 370 9.47 36.65 -18.85
C GLU A 370 10.41 36.07 -19.94
N THR A 371 9.85 35.31 -20.88
CA THR A 371 10.62 34.62 -21.92
C THR A 371 10.88 35.49 -23.15
N VAL A 372 9.89 36.30 -23.56
CA VAL A 372 9.92 37.07 -24.82
C VAL A 372 10.39 38.51 -24.62
N ASP A 373 10.77 39.16 -25.72
CA ASP A 373 11.08 40.60 -25.69
C ASP A 373 9.81 41.44 -25.52
N ALA A 374 9.94 42.65 -24.96
CA ALA A 374 8.79 43.52 -24.63
C ALA A 374 7.85 43.78 -25.82
N ALA A 375 8.38 43.84 -27.05
CA ALA A 375 7.59 44.02 -28.27
C ALA A 375 6.62 42.85 -28.56
N ALA A 376 6.85 41.66 -28.00
CA ALA A 376 6.05 40.46 -28.20
C ALA A 376 5.13 40.12 -27.01
N ALA A 377 5.12 40.92 -25.94
CA ALA A 377 4.41 40.62 -24.70
C ALA A 377 2.90 40.36 -24.89
N GLY A 378 2.27 41.02 -25.87
CA GLY A 378 0.84 40.86 -26.19
C GLY A 378 0.49 39.65 -27.08
N HIS A 379 1.45 38.80 -27.46
CA HIS A 379 1.23 37.71 -28.42
C HIS A 379 0.99 36.32 -27.79
N PHE A 380 0.76 36.23 -26.47
CA PHE A 380 0.49 34.94 -25.82
C PHE A 380 -0.74 34.23 -26.40
N GLY A 381 -1.85 34.95 -26.57
CA GLY A 381 -3.07 34.39 -27.16
C GLY A 381 -2.87 33.87 -28.60
N TRP A 382 -2.00 34.52 -29.39
CA TRP A 382 -1.62 34.03 -30.73
C TRP A 382 -0.78 32.75 -30.62
N LEU A 383 0.21 32.72 -29.72
CA LEU A 383 1.08 31.56 -29.51
C LEU A 383 0.26 30.29 -29.22
N CYS A 384 -0.79 30.44 -28.40
CA CYS A 384 -1.71 29.37 -28.02
C CYS A 384 -2.56 28.84 -29.19
N THR A 385 -2.60 29.53 -30.32
CA THR A 385 -3.28 29.05 -31.54
C THR A 385 -2.37 28.24 -32.46
N LEU A 386 -1.06 28.18 -32.18
CA LEU A 386 -0.12 27.42 -32.99
C LEU A 386 -0.40 25.91 -32.87
N PRO A 387 -0.39 25.16 -33.98
CA PRO A 387 -0.83 23.76 -34.01
C PRO A 387 0.07 22.80 -33.24
N PHE A 388 1.27 23.24 -32.86
CA PHE A 388 2.23 22.48 -32.06
C PHE A 388 2.33 22.99 -30.61
N VAL A 389 1.44 23.89 -30.20
CA VAL A 389 1.32 24.41 -28.84
C VAL A 389 -0.03 23.95 -28.30
N SER A 390 -0.02 23.15 -27.25
CA SER A 390 -1.23 22.56 -26.67
C SER A 390 -1.38 22.97 -25.22
N GLY A 391 -2.61 23.25 -24.78
CA GLY A 391 -2.92 23.65 -23.41
C GLY A 391 -3.83 22.65 -22.71
N ARG A 392 -3.64 22.48 -21.40
CA ARG A 392 -4.60 21.86 -20.48
C ARG A 392 -4.77 22.80 -19.27
N GLY A 393 -5.95 23.41 -19.14
CA GLY A 393 -6.18 24.47 -18.15
C GLY A 393 -5.29 25.69 -18.40
N ASP A 394 -4.67 26.23 -17.35
CA ASP A 394 -3.80 27.43 -17.42
C ASP A 394 -2.35 27.10 -17.84
N ARG A 395 -2.08 25.88 -18.29
CA ARG A 395 -0.73 25.43 -18.68
C ARG A 395 -0.67 25.00 -20.12
N TRP A 396 0.28 25.58 -20.82
CA TRP A 396 0.59 25.35 -22.23
C TRP A 396 1.95 24.68 -22.36
N GLN A 397 2.13 23.89 -23.41
CA GLN A 397 3.40 23.25 -23.71
C GLN A 397 3.57 23.11 -25.22
N TYR A 398 4.83 23.17 -25.64
CA TYR A 398 5.20 22.85 -27.01
C TYR A 398 5.23 21.33 -27.17
N HIS A 399 4.83 20.86 -28.34
CA HIS A 399 5.10 19.49 -28.74
C HIS A 399 6.61 19.23 -28.72
N GLU A 400 7.04 18.15 -28.08
CA GLU A 400 8.44 17.90 -27.73
C GLU A 400 9.37 17.92 -28.96
N VAL A 401 8.97 17.30 -30.07
CA VAL A 401 9.76 17.28 -31.32
C VAL A 401 10.02 18.70 -31.85
N VAL A 402 9.01 19.58 -31.80
CA VAL A 402 9.14 20.97 -32.27
C VAL A 402 10.01 21.76 -31.31
N ARG A 403 9.78 21.58 -30.01
CA ARG A 403 10.56 22.18 -28.95
C ARG A 403 12.04 21.81 -29.08
N THR A 404 12.38 20.53 -29.18
CA THR A 404 13.76 20.05 -29.31
C THR A 404 14.45 20.65 -30.54
N ALA A 405 13.77 20.77 -31.68
CA ALA A 405 14.33 21.43 -32.87
C ALA A 405 14.61 22.93 -32.62
N MET A 406 13.66 23.65 -32.01
CA MET A 406 13.81 25.07 -31.65
C MET A 406 14.91 25.31 -30.61
N LEU A 407 15.07 24.43 -29.62
CA LEU A 407 16.14 24.51 -28.63
C LEU A 407 17.53 24.33 -29.27
N ARG A 408 17.67 23.33 -30.14
CA ARG A 408 18.91 23.08 -30.89
C ARG A 408 19.30 24.27 -31.75
N LEU A 409 18.33 24.86 -32.47
CA LEU A 409 18.55 26.05 -33.28
C LEU A 409 19.03 27.23 -32.43
N GLN A 410 18.34 27.55 -31.34
CA GLN A 410 18.69 28.69 -30.48
C GLN A 410 20.08 28.57 -29.86
N ARG A 411 20.43 27.36 -29.38
CA ARG A 411 21.75 27.09 -28.81
C ARG A 411 22.88 27.33 -29.82
N ARG A 412 22.68 26.92 -31.08
CA ARG A 412 23.68 27.11 -32.16
C ARG A 412 23.78 28.56 -32.62
N ARG A 413 22.63 29.23 -32.80
CA ARG A 413 22.57 30.59 -33.32
C ARG A 413 23.25 31.60 -32.40
N SER A 414 23.05 31.50 -31.09
CA SER A 414 23.72 32.38 -30.11
C SER A 414 23.80 31.73 -28.72
N PRO A 415 24.94 31.10 -28.38
CA PRO A 415 25.15 30.52 -27.04
C PRO A 415 25.01 31.54 -25.90
N ARG A 416 25.40 32.81 -26.14
CA ARG A 416 25.26 33.89 -25.16
C ARG A 416 23.79 34.27 -24.94
N ALA A 417 22.99 34.37 -26.00
CA ALA A 417 21.56 34.69 -25.87
C ALA A 417 20.80 33.51 -25.24
N TRP A 418 21.17 32.28 -25.59
CA TRP A 418 20.68 31.06 -24.92
C TRP A 418 20.91 31.12 -23.41
N ALA A 419 22.16 31.33 -22.99
CA ALA A 419 22.52 31.39 -21.57
C ALA A 419 21.79 32.54 -20.85
N ALA A 420 21.72 33.72 -21.46
CA ALA A 420 21.02 34.87 -20.88
C ALA A 420 19.51 34.64 -20.71
N ARG A 421 18.83 34.05 -21.70
CA ARG A 421 17.39 33.76 -21.63
C ARG A 421 17.07 32.69 -20.58
N HIS A 422 17.85 31.61 -20.54
CA HIS A 422 17.72 30.61 -19.47
C HIS A 422 18.04 31.21 -18.09
N GLY A 423 19.06 32.06 -17.98
CA GLY A 423 19.39 32.76 -16.73
C GLY A 423 18.23 33.60 -16.21
N ARG A 424 17.58 34.40 -17.07
CA ARG A 424 16.38 35.17 -16.69
C ARG A 424 15.24 34.28 -16.19
N LEU A 425 14.99 33.15 -16.84
CA LEU A 425 13.94 32.20 -16.42
C LEU A 425 14.26 31.53 -15.09
N ALA A 426 15.55 31.23 -14.83
CA ALA A 426 15.97 30.71 -13.53
C ALA A 426 15.77 31.76 -12.42
N GLU A 427 16.15 33.02 -12.67
CA GLU A 427 15.93 34.12 -11.74
C GLU A 427 14.43 34.39 -11.48
N ALA A 428 13.60 34.36 -12.52
CA ALA A 428 12.15 34.51 -12.38
C ALA A 428 11.55 33.38 -11.54
N ALA A 429 11.95 32.13 -11.79
CA ALA A 429 11.52 31.00 -10.98
C ALA A 429 11.93 31.14 -9.51
N ARG A 430 13.15 31.62 -9.23
CA ARG A 430 13.63 31.91 -7.87
C ARG A 430 12.82 33.02 -7.19
N ARG A 431 12.47 34.10 -7.91
CA ARG A 431 11.62 35.19 -7.36
C ARG A 431 10.23 34.67 -6.99
N TRP A 432 9.56 33.98 -7.92
CA TRP A 432 8.23 33.41 -7.67
C TRP A 432 8.25 32.34 -6.59
N GLN A 433 9.35 31.59 -6.46
CA GLN A 433 9.54 30.64 -5.37
C GLN A 433 9.59 31.36 -4.02
N ALA A 434 10.32 32.48 -3.93
CA ALA A 434 10.38 33.30 -2.70
C ALA A 434 9.02 33.93 -2.36
N GLU A 435 8.29 34.44 -3.35
CA GLU A 435 6.92 34.93 -3.19
C GLU A 435 5.97 33.82 -2.71
N CYS A 436 6.08 32.63 -3.30
CA CYS A 436 5.30 31.47 -2.89
C CYS A 436 5.64 31.03 -1.47
N ALA A 437 6.90 31.14 -1.04
CA ALA A 437 7.32 30.79 0.31
C ALA A 437 6.71 31.76 1.35
N GLY A 438 6.70 33.06 1.06
CA GLY A 438 6.33 34.09 2.05
C GLY A 438 7.31 34.07 3.22
N ASP A 439 6.79 34.07 4.44
CA ASP A 439 7.60 33.98 5.67
C ASP A 439 8.02 32.54 6.04
N ARG A 440 7.57 31.53 5.28
CA ARG A 440 7.86 30.12 5.54
C ARG A 440 9.31 29.79 5.19
N SER A 441 9.95 28.96 6.00
CA SER A 441 11.26 28.41 5.71
C SER A 441 11.24 27.50 4.47
N PRO A 442 12.40 27.31 3.79
CA PRO A 442 12.50 26.35 2.70
C PRO A 442 12.12 24.92 3.10
N ALA A 443 12.29 24.53 4.37
CA ALA A 443 11.89 23.21 4.86
C ALA A 443 10.36 23.03 4.87
N GLU A 444 9.62 24.06 5.29
CA GLU A 444 8.15 24.05 5.32
C GLU A 444 7.55 24.06 3.91
N CYS A 445 8.17 24.80 2.98
CA CYS A 445 7.66 24.93 1.61
C CYS A 445 7.84 23.67 0.75
N ARG A 446 8.67 22.72 1.16
CA ARG A 446 8.98 21.52 0.36
C ARG A 446 7.77 20.59 0.14
N TRP A 447 6.72 20.70 0.95
CA TRP A 447 5.49 19.96 0.75
C TRP A 447 4.52 20.64 -0.24
N ASP A 448 4.71 21.93 -0.49
CA ASP A 448 3.93 22.72 -1.42
C ASP A 448 4.26 22.32 -2.87
N ALA A 449 3.25 21.88 -3.62
CA ALA A 449 3.43 21.43 -5.00
C ALA A 449 3.91 22.55 -5.92
N ARG A 450 3.41 23.78 -5.72
CA ARG A 450 3.78 24.94 -6.54
C ARG A 450 5.22 25.35 -6.27
N TRP A 451 5.63 25.37 -5.00
CA TRP A 451 7.01 25.68 -4.63
C TRP A 451 8.00 24.66 -5.22
N ARG A 452 7.68 23.36 -5.13
CA ARG A 452 8.52 22.27 -5.70
C ARG A 452 8.69 22.40 -7.21
N GLU A 453 7.62 22.75 -7.91
CA GLU A 453 7.69 22.96 -9.36
C GLU A 453 8.56 24.16 -9.71
N LEU A 454 8.42 25.29 -9.00
CA LEU A 454 9.24 26.48 -9.21
C LEU A 454 10.72 26.19 -8.93
N ARG A 455 11.04 25.40 -7.89
CA ARG A 455 12.41 24.95 -7.63
C ARG A 455 12.94 24.04 -8.75
N ALA A 456 12.13 23.11 -9.25
CA ALA A 456 12.51 22.28 -10.39
C ALA A 456 12.71 23.12 -11.68
N ARG A 457 11.91 24.16 -11.87
CA ARG A 457 12.05 25.12 -12.99
C ARG A 457 13.36 25.90 -12.88
N GLU A 458 13.66 26.43 -11.70
CA GLU A 458 14.93 27.12 -11.43
C GLU A 458 16.13 26.22 -11.74
N VAL A 459 16.16 25.00 -11.18
CA VAL A 459 17.25 24.03 -11.39
C VAL A 459 17.41 23.71 -12.88
N TYR A 460 16.31 23.45 -13.59
CA TYR A 460 16.33 23.18 -15.04
C TYR A 460 16.98 24.34 -15.82
N HIS A 461 16.50 25.56 -15.61
CA HIS A 461 16.97 26.71 -16.38
C HIS A 461 18.40 27.12 -16.00
N ALA A 462 18.79 26.99 -14.72
CA ALA A 462 20.17 27.22 -14.28
C ALA A 462 21.16 26.24 -14.94
N LEU A 463 20.81 24.95 -15.00
CA LEU A 463 21.61 23.93 -15.68
C LEU A 463 21.74 24.17 -17.20
N CYS A 464 20.68 24.63 -17.85
CA CYS A 464 20.71 24.99 -19.26
C CYS A 464 21.53 26.27 -19.52
N ALA A 465 21.55 27.22 -18.58
CA ALA A 465 22.29 28.48 -18.71
C ALA A 465 23.80 28.30 -18.48
N ASP A 466 24.19 27.66 -17.39
CA ASP A 466 25.58 27.37 -17.03
C ASP A 466 25.71 25.99 -16.36
N PRO A 467 25.85 24.91 -17.16
CA PRO A 467 25.86 23.55 -16.65
C PRO A 467 27.05 23.24 -15.73
N ARG A 468 28.17 23.98 -15.84
CA ARG A 468 29.36 23.71 -15.02
C ARG A 468 29.18 24.24 -13.61
N THR A 469 28.63 25.45 -13.49
CA THR A 469 28.43 26.11 -12.20
C THR A 469 27.18 25.58 -11.48
N ALA A 470 26.12 25.24 -12.21
CA ALA A 470 24.83 24.82 -11.63
C ALA A 470 24.77 23.34 -11.23
N LEU A 471 25.60 22.45 -11.80
CA LEU A 471 25.53 21.01 -11.53
C LEU A 471 25.79 20.64 -10.06
N PRO A 472 26.81 21.19 -9.37
CA PRO A 472 27.01 20.92 -7.95
C PRO A 472 25.77 21.24 -7.12
N GLU A 473 25.17 22.42 -7.31
CA GLU A 473 23.97 22.87 -6.60
C GLU A 473 22.76 21.96 -6.89
N ALA A 474 22.55 21.59 -8.16
CA ALA A 474 21.46 20.70 -8.55
C ALA A 474 21.55 19.30 -7.91
N LEU A 475 22.77 18.78 -7.77
CA LEU A 475 23.02 17.51 -7.10
C LEU A 475 22.91 17.64 -5.57
N SER A 476 23.26 18.79 -4.99
CA SER A 476 23.02 19.07 -3.57
C SER A 476 21.52 19.20 -3.26
N GLU A 477 20.73 19.73 -4.20
CA GLU A 477 19.26 19.72 -4.09
C GLU A 477 18.68 18.31 -3.99
N VAL A 478 19.29 17.31 -4.64
CA VAL A 478 18.90 15.90 -4.51
C VAL A 478 19.07 15.42 -3.07
N VAL A 479 20.19 15.76 -2.42
CA VAL A 479 20.47 15.41 -1.02
C VAL A 479 19.46 16.09 -0.09
N THR A 480 19.26 17.39 -0.23
CA THR A 480 18.32 18.14 0.61
C THR A 480 16.87 17.66 0.42
N THR A 481 16.51 17.26 -0.80
CA THR A 481 15.19 16.67 -1.10
C THR A 481 15.06 15.28 -0.47
N ALA A 482 16.10 14.44 -0.52
CA ALA A 482 16.10 13.11 0.09
C ALA A 482 15.94 13.17 1.63
N GLU A 483 16.43 14.23 2.25
CA GLU A 483 16.34 14.42 3.69
C GLU A 483 14.91 14.68 4.18
N HIS A 484 14.19 15.55 3.46
CA HIS A 484 12.91 16.10 3.91
C HIS A 484 11.71 15.56 3.13
N ALA A 485 11.86 15.27 1.83
CA ALA A 485 10.78 14.84 0.94
C ALA A 485 11.28 13.76 -0.06
N PRO A 486 11.59 12.53 0.39
CA PRO A 486 12.15 11.46 -0.44
C PRO A 486 11.40 11.22 -1.76
N ALA A 487 10.07 11.35 -1.76
CA ALA A 487 9.25 11.19 -2.96
C ALA A 487 9.57 12.21 -4.07
N GLY A 488 10.12 13.38 -3.73
CA GLY A 488 10.51 14.43 -4.67
C GLY A 488 11.84 14.18 -5.38
N VAL A 489 12.67 13.24 -4.91
CA VAL A 489 14.02 13.01 -5.44
C VAL A 489 13.99 12.62 -6.93
N ARG A 490 13.01 11.82 -7.34
CA ARG A 490 12.83 11.40 -8.75
C ARG A 490 12.56 12.60 -9.67
N LEU A 491 11.77 13.57 -9.22
CA LEU A 491 11.50 14.79 -9.98
C LEU A 491 12.77 15.63 -10.22
N VAL A 492 13.61 15.77 -9.19
CA VAL A 492 14.89 16.50 -9.30
C VAL A 492 15.83 15.76 -10.25
N ALA A 493 15.98 14.43 -10.11
CA ALA A 493 16.81 13.62 -10.99
C ALA A 493 16.38 13.69 -12.47
N GLN A 494 15.07 13.60 -12.74
CA GLN A 494 14.50 13.77 -14.08
C GLN A 494 14.75 15.18 -14.64
N THR A 495 14.65 16.20 -13.79
CA THR A 495 14.94 17.59 -14.16
C THR A 495 16.40 17.77 -14.58
N VAL A 496 17.33 17.17 -13.84
CA VAL A 496 18.77 17.17 -14.20
C VAL A 496 18.98 16.45 -15.53
N ARG A 497 18.38 15.27 -15.73
CA ARG A 497 18.47 14.52 -17.00
C ARG A 497 17.98 15.35 -18.19
N GLN A 498 16.77 15.91 -18.07
CA GLN A 498 16.15 16.72 -19.12
C GLN A 498 16.97 17.97 -19.44
N ALA A 499 17.49 18.69 -18.43
CA ALA A 499 18.35 19.84 -18.66
C ALA A 499 19.66 19.46 -19.38
N GLY A 500 20.22 18.29 -19.06
CA GLY A 500 21.39 17.75 -19.76
C GLY A 500 21.13 17.40 -21.23
N GLU A 501 19.93 16.91 -21.55
CA GLU A 501 19.48 16.60 -22.91
C GLU A 501 19.21 17.89 -23.72
N ASP A 502 18.38 18.78 -23.18
CA ASP A 502 17.97 20.03 -23.83
C ASP A 502 19.13 21.03 -23.99
N GLY A 503 20.01 21.10 -22.97
CA GLY A 503 21.21 21.94 -22.96
C GLY A 503 22.43 21.35 -23.66
N ASP A 504 22.38 20.09 -24.12
CA ASP A 504 23.50 19.37 -24.75
C ASP A 504 24.76 19.31 -23.85
N ALA A 505 24.52 19.09 -22.56
CA ALA A 505 25.54 19.06 -21.51
C ALA A 505 25.77 17.61 -21.04
N ALA A 506 26.69 16.91 -21.71
CA ALA A 506 26.94 15.47 -21.46
C ALA A 506 27.24 15.13 -19.98
N GLY A 507 27.91 16.02 -19.23
CA GLY A 507 28.17 15.82 -17.81
C GLY A 507 26.91 15.85 -16.94
N VAL A 508 25.99 16.77 -17.23
CA VAL A 508 24.70 16.91 -16.55
C VAL A 508 23.81 15.72 -16.90
N ARG A 509 23.74 15.37 -18.19
CA ARG A 509 22.97 14.22 -18.68
C ARG A 509 23.39 12.91 -18.02
N ARG A 510 24.69 12.61 -17.97
CA ARG A 510 25.20 11.39 -17.30
C ARG A 510 24.83 11.32 -15.82
N TRP A 511 24.85 12.45 -15.11
CA TRP A 511 24.41 12.48 -13.71
C TRP A 511 22.90 12.28 -13.58
N GLY A 512 22.12 12.91 -14.45
CA GLY A 512 20.67 12.69 -14.54
C GLY A 512 20.32 11.22 -14.77
N GLU A 513 20.90 10.60 -15.82
CA GLU A 513 20.77 9.18 -16.14
C GLU A 513 21.17 8.31 -14.94
N ARG A 514 22.36 8.52 -14.37
CA ARG A 514 22.84 7.75 -13.22
C ARG A 514 21.90 7.81 -12.02
N LEU A 515 21.32 8.98 -11.73
CA LEU A 515 20.40 9.16 -10.61
C LEU A 515 19.04 8.52 -10.92
N THR A 516 18.50 8.70 -12.14
CA THR A 516 17.23 8.08 -12.52
C THR A 516 17.34 6.55 -12.53
N ASP A 517 18.41 6.00 -13.09
CA ASP A 517 18.65 4.55 -13.13
C ASP A 517 18.85 3.98 -11.72
N ALA A 518 19.56 4.71 -10.86
CA ALA A 518 19.75 4.28 -9.47
C ALA A 518 18.42 4.19 -8.71
N LEU A 519 17.50 5.12 -8.97
CA LEU A 519 16.18 5.20 -8.31
C LEU A 519 15.19 4.12 -8.76
N ASP A 520 15.51 3.34 -9.79
CA ASP A 520 14.64 2.29 -10.30
C ASP A 520 14.83 0.98 -9.52
N GLY A 521 13.75 0.47 -8.94
CA GLY A 521 13.73 -0.76 -8.15
C GLY A 521 13.79 -0.54 -6.62
N PRO A 522 13.75 -1.62 -5.83
CA PRO A 522 13.85 -1.53 -4.36
C PRO A 522 15.18 -0.88 -3.96
N ASP A 523 15.20 -0.13 -2.85
CA ASP A 523 16.36 0.61 -2.33
C ASP A 523 16.95 1.67 -3.28
N GLY A 524 16.17 2.16 -4.25
CA GLY A 524 16.66 3.10 -5.25
C GLY A 524 17.25 4.40 -4.68
N LEU A 525 16.66 4.91 -3.59
CA LEU A 525 17.17 6.10 -2.91
C LEU A 525 18.56 5.84 -2.29
N GLU A 526 18.79 4.67 -1.70
CA GLU A 526 20.11 4.30 -1.16
C GLU A 526 21.18 4.30 -2.26
N ARG A 527 20.87 3.71 -3.42
CA ARG A 527 21.81 3.67 -4.55
C ARG A 527 22.14 5.06 -5.06
N ALA A 528 21.13 5.93 -5.19
CA ALA A 528 21.32 7.32 -5.60
C ALA A 528 22.22 8.09 -4.62
N LEU A 529 21.96 7.96 -3.32
CA LEU A 529 22.79 8.55 -2.26
C LEU A 529 24.22 8.01 -2.25
N THR A 530 24.40 6.72 -2.50
CA THR A 530 25.73 6.10 -2.62
C THR A 530 26.50 6.62 -3.83
N ALA A 531 25.82 6.85 -4.97
CA ALA A 531 26.42 7.47 -6.13
C ALA A 531 26.85 8.92 -5.86
N LEU A 532 26.05 9.67 -5.08
CA LEU A 532 26.38 11.03 -4.67
C LEU A 532 27.59 11.09 -3.73
N LEU A 533 27.73 10.16 -2.77
CA LEU A 533 28.91 10.09 -1.90
C LEU A 533 30.23 9.89 -2.66
N ALA A 534 30.19 9.24 -3.83
CA ALA A 534 31.37 9.01 -4.66
C ALA A 534 31.82 10.25 -5.46
N ARG A 535 31.07 11.36 -5.41
CA ARG A 535 31.39 12.60 -6.14
C ARG A 535 32.55 13.35 -5.45
N PRO A 536 33.50 13.93 -6.20
CA PRO A 536 34.53 14.77 -5.62
C PRO A 536 33.95 16.11 -5.13
N GLY A 537 34.53 16.67 -4.06
CA GLY A 537 34.20 18.01 -3.57
C GLY A 537 32.97 18.10 -2.67
N LEU A 538 32.45 16.99 -2.13
CA LEU A 538 31.42 17.05 -1.09
C LEU A 538 31.96 17.65 0.21
N GLY A 539 31.31 18.72 0.68
CA GLY A 539 31.55 19.25 2.01
C GLY A 539 31.04 18.33 3.12
N THR A 540 31.59 18.47 4.33
CA THR A 540 31.15 17.71 5.51
C THR A 540 29.65 17.76 5.77
N PRO A 541 28.95 18.92 5.65
CA PRO A 541 27.50 18.97 5.87
C PRO A 541 26.71 18.11 4.88
N GLU A 542 27.13 18.04 3.62
CA GLU A 542 26.48 17.19 2.61
C GLU A 542 26.74 15.70 2.87
N GLN A 543 27.97 15.35 3.28
CA GLN A 543 28.29 13.96 3.65
C GLN A 543 27.45 13.50 4.85
N LEU A 544 27.34 14.34 5.88
CA LEU A 544 26.48 14.10 7.04
C LEU A 544 25.04 13.86 6.61
N ALA A 545 24.45 14.78 5.82
CA ALA A 545 23.08 14.65 5.33
C ALA A 545 22.85 13.34 4.56
N ILE A 546 23.79 12.96 3.69
CA ILE A 546 23.68 11.69 2.94
C ILE A 546 23.74 10.48 3.87
N HIS A 547 24.73 10.41 4.77
CA HIS A 547 24.86 9.29 5.70
C HIS A 547 23.64 9.18 6.63
N HIS A 548 23.09 10.29 7.11
CA HIS A 548 21.85 10.30 7.89
C HIS A 548 20.68 9.67 7.14
N VAL A 549 20.43 10.12 5.91
CA VAL A 549 19.30 9.62 5.12
C VAL A 549 19.52 8.16 4.77
N ARG A 550 20.72 7.80 4.30
CA ARG A 550 21.05 6.42 3.93
C ARG A 550 20.96 5.46 5.11
N GLY A 551 21.46 5.87 6.29
CA GLY A 551 21.35 5.10 7.53
C GLY A 551 19.90 4.89 7.96
N ARG A 552 19.03 5.91 7.79
CA ARG A 552 17.58 5.79 8.02
C ARG A 552 16.93 4.79 7.06
N GLU A 553 17.20 4.86 5.76
CA GLU A 553 16.65 3.93 4.77
C GLU A 553 17.09 2.48 5.06
N ARG A 554 18.38 2.26 5.32
CA ARG A 554 18.93 0.94 5.69
C ARG A 554 18.32 0.39 6.96
N ARG A 555 18.07 1.23 7.96
CA ARG A 555 17.35 0.85 9.19
C ARG A 555 15.92 0.42 8.87
N MET A 556 15.20 1.15 8.02
CA MET A 556 13.84 0.77 7.61
C MET A 556 13.82 -0.54 6.81
N ALA A 557 14.85 -0.80 5.99
CA ALA A 557 15.07 -2.05 5.29
C ALA A 557 15.65 -3.18 6.18
N GLN A 558 15.73 -2.98 7.51
CA GLN A 558 16.27 -3.93 8.48
C GLN A 558 17.74 -4.35 8.26
N ARG A 559 18.50 -3.57 7.47
CA ARG A 559 19.94 -3.76 7.22
C ARG A 559 20.76 -3.09 8.31
N TRP A 560 20.62 -3.62 9.52
CA TRP A 560 21.05 -2.93 10.74
C TRP A 560 22.55 -2.64 10.80
N ARG A 561 23.41 -3.55 10.32
CA ARG A 561 24.87 -3.34 10.34
C ARG A 561 25.29 -2.16 9.48
N GLU A 562 24.67 -2.01 8.32
CA GLU A 562 24.99 -0.94 7.37
C GLU A 562 24.43 0.40 7.83
N ALA A 563 23.25 0.39 8.46
CA ALA A 563 22.69 1.58 9.10
C ALA A 563 23.59 2.09 10.24
N LEU A 564 24.10 1.20 11.10
CA LEU A 564 25.05 1.57 12.14
C LEU A 564 26.34 2.17 11.56
N ALA A 565 26.89 1.57 10.50
CA ALA A 565 28.08 2.09 9.83
C ALA A 565 27.87 3.51 9.27
N ASP A 566 26.68 3.83 8.76
CA ASP A 566 26.36 5.19 8.32
C ASP A 566 26.29 6.18 9.49
N PHE A 567 25.65 5.80 10.61
CA PHE A 567 25.59 6.68 11.79
C PHE A 567 26.95 6.82 12.48
N ASP A 568 27.76 5.76 12.53
CA ASP A 568 29.15 5.84 13.00
C ASP A 568 29.95 6.80 12.12
N ARG A 569 29.76 6.75 10.80
CA ARG A 569 30.41 7.71 9.90
C ARG A 569 29.95 9.15 10.13
N CYS A 570 28.67 9.37 10.46
CA CYS A 570 28.23 10.70 10.90
C CYS A 570 28.96 11.16 12.16
N LEU A 571 29.11 10.28 13.15
CA LEU A 571 29.76 10.61 14.42
C LEU A 571 31.28 10.79 14.30
N GLU A 572 31.93 10.14 13.34
CA GLU A 572 33.32 10.41 12.98
C GLU A 572 33.48 11.81 12.35
N LEU A 573 32.50 12.24 11.55
CA LEU A 573 32.50 13.56 10.89
C LEU A 573 32.09 14.69 11.85
N ALA A 574 31.14 14.43 12.75
CA ALA A 574 30.60 15.35 13.74
C ALA A 574 30.20 14.60 15.02
N PRO A 575 31.09 14.52 16.03
CA PRO A 575 30.83 13.80 17.29
C PRO A 575 29.69 14.37 18.15
N ASP A 576 29.31 15.61 17.90
CA ASP A 576 28.22 16.35 18.57
C ASP A 576 26.89 16.29 17.80
N ASP A 577 26.80 15.49 16.74
CA ASP A 577 25.57 15.31 15.96
C ASP A 577 24.50 14.52 16.71
N VAL A 578 23.59 15.24 17.38
CA VAL A 578 22.45 14.71 18.13
C VAL A 578 21.60 13.75 17.30
N ARG A 579 21.42 14.04 16.01
CA ARG A 579 20.60 13.21 15.11
C ARG A 579 21.29 11.88 14.82
N ALA A 580 22.62 11.85 14.75
CA ALA A 580 23.38 10.64 14.50
C ALA A 580 23.34 9.71 15.72
N TRP A 581 23.53 10.26 16.92
CA TRP A 581 23.34 9.54 18.17
C TRP A 581 21.92 8.97 18.28
N THR A 582 20.90 9.78 17.99
CA THR A 582 19.50 9.32 18.01
C THR A 582 19.23 8.23 16.96
N GLY A 583 19.76 8.38 15.75
CA GLY A 583 19.63 7.40 14.67
C GLY A 583 20.30 6.07 14.98
N ARG A 584 21.50 6.11 15.58
CA ARG A 584 22.24 4.92 16.02
C ARG A 584 21.54 4.21 17.18
N GLY A 585 21.10 4.97 18.19
CA GLY A 585 20.32 4.44 19.32
C GLY A 585 19.01 3.78 18.86
N LEU A 586 18.30 4.38 17.90
CA LEU A 586 17.13 3.76 17.29
C LEU A 586 17.47 2.43 16.61
N THR A 587 18.59 2.37 15.90
CA THR A 587 19.05 1.14 15.23
C THR A 587 19.38 0.05 16.23
N HIS A 588 20.05 0.36 17.34
CA HIS A 588 20.27 -0.57 18.45
C HIS A 588 18.96 -1.05 19.07
N ARG A 589 17.98 -0.16 19.29
CA ARG A 589 16.67 -0.52 19.85
C ARG A 589 15.90 -1.49 18.96
N TYR A 590 15.88 -1.28 17.64
CA TYR A 590 15.24 -2.22 16.69
C TYR A 590 15.94 -3.59 16.66
N ARG A 591 17.26 -3.64 16.91
CA ARG A 591 18.01 -4.88 17.11
C ARG A 591 17.84 -5.51 18.50
N ARG A 592 17.05 -4.90 19.39
CA ARG A 592 16.86 -5.28 20.81
C ARG A 592 18.12 -5.18 21.68
N ASP A 593 19.09 -4.38 21.26
CA ASP A 593 20.30 -4.03 22.03
C ASP A 593 19.99 -2.79 22.89
N PHE A 594 19.15 -2.99 23.91
CA PHE A 594 18.51 -1.89 24.63
C PHE A 594 19.48 -1.07 25.48
N GLU A 595 20.52 -1.70 26.03
CA GLU A 595 21.56 -1.03 26.79
C GLU A 595 22.32 -0.01 25.94
N ARG A 596 22.83 -0.42 24.76
CA ARG A 596 23.52 0.49 23.84
C ARG A 596 22.60 1.57 23.30
N ALA A 597 21.34 1.23 23.05
CA ALA A 597 20.35 2.22 22.65
C ALA A 597 20.17 3.31 23.72
N ALA A 598 20.06 2.90 24.99
CA ALA A 598 19.94 3.84 26.10
C ALA A 598 21.18 4.73 26.24
N GLU A 599 22.39 4.17 26.12
CA GLU A 599 23.65 4.94 26.12
C GLU A 599 23.66 6.01 25.01
N ASP A 600 23.30 5.64 23.78
CA ASP A 600 23.25 6.56 22.64
C ASP A 600 22.20 7.67 22.83
N PHE A 601 21.02 7.35 23.35
CA PHE A 601 19.99 8.37 23.63
C PHE A 601 20.37 9.28 24.79
N THR A 602 21.00 8.75 25.84
CA THR A 602 21.57 9.58 26.92
C THR A 602 22.61 10.52 26.35
N ARG A 603 23.51 10.04 25.49
CA ARG A 603 24.50 10.91 24.85
C ARG A 603 23.86 12.00 23.99
N ALA A 604 22.79 11.69 23.26
CA ALA A 604 22.03 12.67 22.51
C ALA A 604 21.41 13.74 23.42
N LEU A 605 20.90 13.37 24.59
CA LEU A 605 20.33 14.29 25.59
C LEU A 605 21.37 15.10 26.35
N ASP A 606 22.58 14.56 26.56
CA ASP A 606 23.70 15.32 27.13
C ASP A 606 24.12 16.47 26.20
N LEU A 607 24.00 16.26 24.89
CA LEU A 607 24.29 17.26 23.86
C LEU A 607 23.13 18.24 23.65
N ASP A 608 21.89 17.74 23.63
CA ASP A 608 20.67 18.55 23.55
C ASP A 608 19.59 18.05 24.53
N PRO A 609 19.52 18.66 25.73
CA PRO A 609 18.50 18.34 26.72
C PRO A 609 17.05 18.66 26.29
N GLY A 610 16.87 19.41 25.20
CA GLY A 610 15.57 19.77 24.62
C GLY A 610 15.07 18.78 23.57
N SER A 611 15.86 17.76 23.22
CA SER A 611 15.49 16.79 22.18
C SER A 611 14.35 15.86 22.64
N VAL A 612 13.11 16.22 22.26
CA VAL A 612 11.89 15.41 22.51
C VAL A 612 12.05 13.99 21.98
N ALA A 613 12.63 13.83 20.79
CA ALA A 613 12.81 12.53 20.16
C ALA A 613 13.78 11.63 20.96
N ALA A 614 14.93 12.16 21.39
CA ALA A 614 15.88 11.40 22.20
C ALA A 614 15.29 11.06 23.59
N ALA A 615 14.59 12.00 24.23
CA ALA A 615 13.91 11.78 25.49
C ALA A 615 12.85 10.67 25.38
N PHE A 616 11.96 10.77 24.40
CA PHE A 616 10.93 9.76 24.18
C PHE A 616 11.55 8.37 23.96
N HIS A 617 12.57 8.26 23.10
CA HIS A 617 13.18 6.98 22.79
C HIS A 617 13.98 6.40 23.96
N LEU A 618 14.62 7.21 24.79
CA LEU A 618 15.24 6.74 26.04
C LEU A 618 14.18 6.22 27.01
N GLY A 619 13.08 6.96 27.21
CA GLY A 619 11.97 6.54 28.06
C GLY A 619 11.35 5.21 27.59
N GLU A 620 11.11 5.09 26.29
CA GLU A 620 10.57 3.87 25.67
C GLU A 620 11.55 2.69 25.78
N THR A 621 12.85 2.93 25.62
CA THR A 621 13.88 1.89 25.79
C THR A 621 13.93 1.38 27.23
N ASN A 622 13.87 2.28 28.21
CA ASN A 622 13.79 1.91 29.63
C ASN A 622 12.51 1.12 29.94
N ARG A 623 11.37 1.48 29.34
CA ARG A 623 10.12 0.72 29.47
C ARG A 623 10.27 -0.71 28.94
N LEU A 624 10.89 -0.88 27.77
CA LEU A 624 11.13 -2.19 27.17
C LEU A 624 12.12 -3.04 27.97
N MET A 625 13.04 -2.42 28.70
CA MET A 625 13.93 -3.10 29.66
C MET A 625 13.28 -3.40 31.02
N GLY A 626 12.01 -3.02 31.25
CA GLY A 626 11.33 -3.19 32.54
C GLY A 626 11.75 -2.18 33.62
N ARG A 627 12.55 -1.16 33.27
CA ARG A 627 13.01 -0.11 34.20
C ARG A 627 11.93 0.97 34.32
N HIS A 628 10.77 0.60 34.86
CA HIS A 628 9.56 1.41 34.79
C HIS A 628 9.67 2.77 35.51
N GLU A 629 10.34 2.86 36.67
CA GLU A 629 10.55 4.16 37.33
C GLU A 629 11.44 5.10 36.51
N GLN A 630 12.54 4.59 35.95
CA GLN A 630 13.45 5.38 35.10
C GLN A 630 12.74 5.84 33.82
N ALA A 631 11.94 4.95 33.22
CA ALA A 631 11.12 5.27 32.06
C ALA A 631 10.13 6.40 32.38
N LEU A 632 9.45 6.34 33.53
CA LEU A 632 8.51 7.40 33.94
C LEU A 632 9.19 8.76 34.03
N THR A 633 10.35 8.87 34.68
CA THR A 633 11.07 10.15 34.81
C THR A 633 11.38 10.77 33.45
N VAL A 634 11.88 9.97 32.49
CA VAL A 634 12.23 10.47 31.16
C VAL A 634 10.99 10.75 30.30
N LEU A 635 9.92 9.96 30.44
CA LEU A 635 8.66 10.19 29.73
C LEU A 635 7.89 11.41 30.27
N ASP A 636 7.95 11.67 31.59
CA ASP A 636 7.45 12.91 32.18
C ASP A 636 8.18 14.12 31.58
N ARG A 637 9.52 14.05 31.47
CA ARG A 637 10.30 15.10 30.80
C ARG A 637 9.93 15.26 29.33
N THR A 638 9.66 14.17 28.63
CA THR A 638 9.17 14.22 27.23
C THR A 638 7.86 15.00 27.12
N LEU A 639 6.94 14.79 28.07
CA LEU A 639 5.65 15.47 28.11
C LEU A 639 5.72 16.92 28.64
N GLU A 640 6.74 17.26 29.42
CA GLU A 640 7.06 18.66 29.75
C GLU A 640 7.52 19.43 28.50
N LEU A 641 8.32 18.79 27.65
CA LEU A 641 8.82 19.39 26.41
C LEU A 641 7.77 19.43 25.30
N ASP A 642 6.98 18.36 25.14
CA ASP A 642 5.84 18.28 24.22
C ASP A 642 4.62 17.64 24.91
N PRO A 643 3.71 18.47 25.47
CA PRO A 643 2.50 17.99 26.13
C PRO A 643 1.53 17.21 25.22
N ARG A 644 1.67 17.34 23.89
CA ARG A 644 0.80 16.68 22.90
C ARG A 644 1.43 15.41 22.32
N HIS A 645 2.56 14.95 22.87
CA HIS A 645 3.23 13.74 22.38
C HIS A 645 2.44 12.46 22.70
N VAL A 646 1.56 12.06 21.77
CA VAL A 646 0.60 10.94 21.91
C VAL A 646 1.25 9.64 22.40
N SER A 647 2.37 9.24 21.80
CA SER A 647 3.04 7.98 22.16
C SER A 647 3.72 8.03 23.53
N ALA A 648 4.07 9.22 24.03
CA ALA A 648 4.67 9.36 25.36
C ALA A 648 3.62 9.18 26.46
N HIS A 649 2.42 9.75 26.27
CA HIS A 649 1.27 9.52 27.16
C HIS A 649 0.96 8.03 27.33
N GLY A 650 0.88 7.30 26.21
CA GLY A 650 0.61 5.87 26.26
C GLY A 650 1.77 5.04 26.85
N SER A 651 3.02 5.31 26.49
CA SER A 651 4.19 4.60 27.05
C SER A 651 4.33 4.83 28.56
N ARG A 652 4.05 6.05 29.01
CA ARG A 652 4.02 6.43 30.44
C ARG A 652 2.91 5.68 31.17
N ALA A 653 1.72 5.63 30.60
CA ALA A 653 0.61 4.89 31.16
C ALA A 653 0.89 3.38 31.29
N VAL A 654 1.57 2.78 30.32
CA VAL A 654 2.03 1.38 30.43
C VAL A 654 2.97 1.21 31.63
N CYS A 655 3.92 2.13 31.84
CA CYS A 655 4.78 2.09 33.03
C CYS A 655 3.97 2.22 34.33
N LEU A 656 2.99 3.12 34.38
CA LEU A 656 2.09 3.29 35.52
C LEU A 656 1.29 2.01 35.81
N ARG A 657 0.79 1.32 34.78
CA ARG A 657 0.12 0.02 34.93
C ARG A 657 1.04 -1.02 35.55
N HIS A 658 2.28 -1.15 35.07
CA HIS A 658 3.25 -2.09 35.64
C HIS A 658 3.64 -1.76 37.09
N LEU A 659 3.51 -0.49 37.51
CA LEU A 659 3.72 -0.05 38.88
C LEU A 659 2.43 -0.08 39.74
N GLY A 660 1.35 -0.70 39.24
CA GLY A 660 0.07 -0.84 39.95
C GLY A 660 -0.77 0.43 40.04
N ARG A 661 -0.39 1.51 39.33
CA ARG A 661 -1.09 2.81 39.34
C ARG A 661 -2.13 2.87 38.21
N TYR A 662 -3.13 1.99 38.28
CA TYR A 662 -4.06 1.72 37.17
C TYR A 662 -4.90 2.93 36.73
N GLU A 663 -5.47 3.70 37.67
CA GLU A 663 -6.30 4.86 37.31
C GLU A 663 -5.51 5.95 36.57
N ALA A 664 -4.28 6.22 37.03
CA ALA A 664 -3.39 7.16 36.36
C ALA A 664 -2.97 6.66 34.96
N ALA A 665 -2.84 5.33 34.78
CA ALA A 665 -2.61 4.73 33.47
C ALA A 665 -3.82 4.92 32.54
N LEU A 666 -5.04 4.68 33.03
CA LEU A 666 -6.27 4.90 32.26
C LEU A 666 -6.40 6.35 31.80
N THR A 667 -6.17 7.34 32.68
CA THR A 667 -6.20 8.77 32.32
C THR A 667 -5.19 9.10 31.21
N GLY A 668 -3.95 8.58 31.31
CA GLY A 668 -2.93 8.81 30.28
C GLY A 668 -3.29 8.20 28.92
N LEU A 669 -3.84 6.99 28.91
CA LEU A 669 -4.28 6.32 27.69
C LEU A 669 -5.52 6.96 27.08
N GLU A 670 -6.48 7.39 27.90
CA GLU A 670 -7.65 8.16 27.46
C GLU A 670 -7.19 9.43 26.75
N ARG A 671 -6.24 10.17 27.34
CA ARG A 671 -5.67 11.35 26.71
C ARG A 671 -5.00 11.04 25.36
N ALA A 672 -4.31 9.91 25.24
CA ALA A 672 -3.71 9.47 23.98
C ALA A 672 -4.78 9.17 22.91
N VAL A 673 -5.89 8.54 23.28
CA VAL A 673 -7.02 8.23 22.38
C VAL A 673 -7.80 9.49 22.00
N GLU A 674 -7.99 10.44 22.91
CA GLU A 674 -8.60 11.75 22.60
C GLU A 674 -7.78 12.51 21.55
N MET A 675 -6.46 12.51 21.69
CA MET A 675 -5.57 13.18 20.74
C MET A 675 -5.47 12.45 19.39
N ARG A 676 -5.62 11.12 19.39
CA ARG A 676 -5.57 10.27 18.20
C ARG A 676 -6.63 9.17 18.29
N PRO A 677 -7.87 9.42 17.79
CA PRO A 677 -8.98 8.48 17.89
C PRO A 677 -8.78 7.15 17.15
N ASP A 678 -7.83 7.07 16.22
CA ASP A 678 -7.46 5.86 15.47
C ASP A 678 -6.23 5.14 16.09
N TYR A 679 -5.85 5.47 17.33
CA TYR A 679 -4.69 4.85 17.98
C TYR A 679 -5.01 3.50 18.63
N ALA A 680 -5.16 2.46 17.81
CA ALA A 680 -5.54 1.10 18.25
C ALA A 680 -4.62 0.53 19.36
N TRP A 681 -3.32 0.86 19.37
CA TRP A 681 -2.40 0.43 20.42
C TRP A 681 -2.80 0.98 21.80
N ALA A 682 -3.15 2.27 21.90
CA ALA A 682 -3.56 2.87 23.18
C ALA A 682 -4.90 2.29 23.68
N MET A 683 -5.85 2.02 22.77
CA MET A 683 -7.10 1.33 23.11
C MET A 683 -6.83 -0.07 23.69
N ALA A 684 -5.98 -0.86 23.02
CA ALA A 684 -5.64 -2.19 23.48
C ALA A 684 -4.88 -2.17 24.83
N GLU A 685 -4.01 -1.18 25.09
CA GLU A 685 -3.38 -1.00 26.40
C GLU A 685 -4.38 -0.56 27.49
N ARG A 686 -5.47 0.15 27.15
CA ARG A 686 -6.59 0.37 28.09
C ARG A 686 -7.28 -0.94 28.42
N GLY A 687 -7.51 -1.78 27.41
CA GLY A 687 -8.02 -3.14 27.59
C GLY A 687 -7.14 -3.95 28.55
N MET A 688 -5.81 -3.90 28.38
CA MET A 688 -4.86 -4.53 29.29
C MET A 688 -4.88 -3.95 30.70
N THR A 689 -5.13 -2.65 30.84
CA THR A 689 -5.26 -1.98 32.15
C THR A 689 -6.53 -2.42 32.86
N TYR A 690 -7.68 -2.46 32.17
CA TYR A 690 -8.91 -2.99 32.73
C TYR A 690 -8.79 -4.48 33.08
N ARG A 691 -8.10 -5.29 32.27
CA ARG A 691 -7.79 -6.69 32.59
C ARG A 691 -7.03 -6.80 33.91
N ALA A 692 -5.98 -6.01 34.11
CA ALA A 692 -5.18 -6.01 35.35
C ALA A 692 -5.99 -5.55 36.58
N MET A 693 -7.10 -4.85 36.37
CA MET A 693 -8.04 -4.48 37.43
C MET A 693 -9.16 -5.53 37.66
N GLY A 694 -9.17 -6.64 36.91
CA GLY A 694 -10.27 -7.62 36.93
C GLY A 694 -11.56 -7.15 36.24
N ARG A 695 -11.52 -6.03 35.51
CA ARG A 695 -12.66 -5.41 34.82
C ARG A 695 -12.78 -5.95 33.40
N PHE A 696 -13.17 -7.21 33.26
CA PHE A 696 -13.11 -7.92 31.99
C PHE A 696 -14.09 -7.41 30.92
N THR A 697 -15.27 -6.94 31.31
CA THR A 697 -16.26 -6.39 30.37
C THR A 697 -15.73 -5.14 29.69
N GLU A 698 -15.16 -4.19 30.45
CA GLU A 698 -14.53 -2.99 29.90
C GLU A 698 -13.27 -3.34 29.08
N ALA A 699 -12.52 -4.36 29.51
CA ALA A 699 -11.36 -4.83 28.76
C ALA A 699 -11.76 -5.33 27.35
N LEU A 700 -12.79 -6.19 27.26
CA LEU A 700 -13.32 -6.68 25.98
C LEU A 700 -13.79 -5.52 25.09
N ALA A 701 -14.52 -4.55 25.65
CA ALA A 701 -15.01 -3.40 24.89
C ALA A 701 -13.86 -2.54 24.30
N GLU A 702 -12.77 -2.31 25.03
CA GLU A 702 -11.62 -1.58 24.49
C GLU A 702 -10.85 -2.39 23.43
N PHE A 703 -10.77 -3.72 23.57
CA PHE A 703 -10.21 -4.57 22.51
C PHE A 703 -11.09 -4.60 21.26
N ASP A 704 -12.41 -4.64 21.40
CA ASP A 704 -13.35 -4.53 20.28
C ASP A 704 -13.15 -3.20 19.53
N ARG A 705 -12.99 -2.09 20.26
CA ARG A 705 -12.66 -0.78 19.67
C ARG A 705 -11.32 -0.80 18.94
N ALA A 706 -10.29 -1.40 19.53
CA ALA A 706 -8.97 -1.52 18.90
C ALA A 706 -9.02 -2.34 17.60
N LEU A 707 -9.77 -3.45 17.58
CA LEU A 707 -9.92 -4.33 16.43
C LEU A 707 -10.85 -3.76 15.36
N ALA A 708 -11.81 -2.91 15.73
CA ALA A 708 -12.61 -2.16 14.76
C ALA A 708 -11.77 -1.14 13.98
N VAL A 709 -10.77 -0.53 14.63
CA VAL A 709 -9.81 0.39 13.99
C VAL A 709 -8.76 -0.37 13.18
N ASN A 710 -8.20 -1.44 13.74
CA ASN A 710 -7.20 -2.27 13.06
C ASN A 710 -7.55 -3.77 13.18
N PRO A 711 -8.30 -4.32 12.21
CA PRO A 711 -8.67 -5.74 12.20
C PRO A 711 -7.47 -6.70 12.10
N ALA A 712 -6.33 -6.23 11.58
CA ALA A 712 -5.11 -7.03 11.43
C ALA A 712 -4.20 -7.01 12.68
N TYR A 713 -4.68 -6.47 13.80
CA TYR A 713 -3.88 -6.37 15.02
C TYR A 713 -3.84 -7.69 15.82
N GLY A 714 -2.96 -8.60 15.40
CA GLY A 714 -2.85 -9.96 15.96
C GLY A 714 -2.67 -10.02 17.48
N TRP A 715 -1.84 -9.14 18.04
CA TRP A 715 -1.65 -9.06 19.50
C TRP A 715 -2.94 -8.69 20.25
N ALA A 716 -3.71 -7.71 19.76
CA ALA A 716 -4.99 -7.34 20.38
C ALA A 716 -6.02 -8.46 20.27
N SER A 717 -6.02 -9.23 19.18
CA SER A 717 -6.86 -10.43 19.05
C SER A 717 -6.48 -11.48 20.11
N GLY A 718 -5.19 -11.78 20.27
CA GLY A 718 -4.73 -12.72 21.30
C GLY A 718 -5.02 -12.25 22.73
N ALA A 719 -4.87 -10.94 22.99
CA ALA A 719 -5.19 -10.35 24.28
C ALA A 719 -6.69 -10.39 24.59
N ARG A 720 -7.56 -10.09 23.61
CA ARG A 720 -9.02 -10.25 23.71
C ARG A 720 -9.38 -11.71 23.99
N GLY A 721 -8.77 -12.65 23.27
CA GLY A 721 -8.95 -14.08 23.49
C GLY A 721 -8.57 -14.52 24.91
N ARG A 722 -7.49 -13.97 25.48
CA ARG A 722 -7.13 -14.20 26.90
C ARG A 722 -8.19 -13.65 27.86
N VAL A 723 -8.73 -12.46 27.62
CA VAL A 723 -9.81 -11.91 28.46
C VAL A 723 -11.10 -12.72 28.32
N ALA A 724 -11.46 -13.13 27.10
CA ALA A 724 -12.61 -13.98 26.84
C ALA A 724 -12.50 -15.32 27.60
N LEU A 725 -11.32 -15.95 27.59
CA LEU A 725 -11.04 -17.17 28.36
C LEU A 725 -11.18 -16.93 29.88
N LEU A 726 -10.59 -15.85 30.40
CA LEU A 726 -10.71 -15.48 31.82
C LEU A 726 -12.15 -15.22 32.26
N SER A 727 -13.02 -14.82 31.32
CA SER A 727 -14.47 -14.60 31.54
C SER A 727 -15.36 -15.79 31.18
N GLY A 728 -14.80 -16.95 30.80
CA GLY A 728 -15.59 -18.14 30.44
C GLY A 728 -16.25 -18.11 29.05
N ARG A 729 -15.93 -17.12 28.21
CA ARG A 729 -16.42 -17.01 26.82
C ARG A 729 -15.57 -17.88 25.89
N LEU A 730 -15.63 -19.20 26.08
CA LEU A 730 -14.68 -20.14 25.49
C LEU A 730 -14.69 -20.15 23.95
N ALA A 731 -15.87 -20.07 23.32
CA ALA A 731 -15.99 -20.06 21.86
C ALA A 731 -15.38 -18.78 21.25
N GLU A 732 -15.65 -17.62 21.86
CA GLU A 732 -15.03 -16.35 21.45
C GLU A 732 -13.50 -16.40 21.64
N ALA A 733 -13.02 -16.96 22.75
CA ALA A 733 -11.60 -17.10 23.03
C ALA A 733 -10.87 -17.91 21.95
N VAL A 734 -11.41 -19.08 21.58
CA VAL A 734 -10.84 -19.92 20.51
C VAL A 734 -10.80 -19.15 19.18
N ALA A 735 -11.90 -18.50 18.79
CA ALA A 735 -11.98 -17.74 17.54
C ALA A 735 -10.96 -16.58 17.49
N ASP A 736 -10.73 -15.91 18.61
CA ASP A 736 -9.73 -14.84 18.71
C ASP A 736 -8.30 -15.35 18.67
N PHE A 737 -8.01 -16.49 19.31
CA PHE A 737 -6.71 -17.14 19.19
C PHE A 737 -6.46 -17.65 17.76
N ASP A 738 -7.47 -18.19 17.09
CA ASP A 738 -7.40 -18.56 15.67
C ASP A 738 -7.07 -17.36 14.79
N ARG A 739 -7.76 -16.23 15.00
CA ARG A 739 -7.49 -14.98 14.30
C ARG A 739 -6.06 -14.50 14.56
N ALA A 740 -5.62 -14.49 15.81
CA ALA A 740 -4.27 -14.06 16.18
C ALA A 740 -3.19 -14.95 15.53
N ALA A 741 -3.40 -16.27 15.49
CA ALA A 741 -2.51 -17.21 14.80
C ALA A 741 -2.51 -16.99 13.29
N ALA A 742 -3.67 -16.78 12.66
CA ALA A 742 -3.78 -16.48 11.23
C ALA A 742 -3.09 -15.17 10.83
N LEU A 743 -3.04 -14.19 11.74
CA LEU A 743 -2.31 -12.93 11.59
C LEU A 743 -0.81 -13.05 11.86
N GLY A 744 -0.28 -14.27 12.04
CA GLY A 744 1.15 -14.52 12.22
C GLY A 744 1.67 -14.31 13.65
N THR A 745 0.78 -14.30 14.66
CA THR A 745 1.22 -14.29 16.06
C THR A 745 1.76 -15.68 16.43
N VAL A 746 3.09 -15.82 16.46
CA VAL A 746 3.77 -17.07 16.82
C VAL A 746 4.25 -16.97 18.28
N ASP A 747 3.33 -17.22 19.21
CA ASP A 747 3.61 -17.26 20.65
C ASP A 747 3.17 -18.63 21.19
N PRO A 748 4.06 -19.44 21.80
CA PRO A 748 3.68 -20.70 22.44
C PRO A 748 2.54 -20.56 23.44
N TRP A 749 2.45 -19.42 24.15
CA TRP A 749 1.37 -19.15 25.09
C TRP A 749 0.01 -18.99 24.40
N LEU A 750 -0.02 -18.51 23.16
CA LEU A 750 -1.26 -18.43 22.38
C LEU A 750 -1.82 -19.83 22.15
N PHE A 751 -0.98 -20.78 21.70
CA PHE A 751 -1.41 -22.16 21.50
C PHE A 751 -1.80 -22.83 22.82
N ALA A 752 -1.03 -22.64 23.89
CA ALA A 752 -1.39 -23.19 25.20
C ALA A 752 -2.74 -22.65 25.71
N ARG A 753 -3.00 -21.35 25.58
CA ARG A 753 -4.28 -20.74 25.98
C ARG A 753 -5.44 -21.19 25.10
N ARG A 754 -5.22 -21.37 23.79
CA ARG A 754 -6.23 -21.96 22.89
C ARG A 754 -6.50 -23.42 23.25
N ALA A 755 -5.47 -24.19 23.59
CA ALA A 755 -5.60 -25.56 24.09
C ALA A 755 -6.45 -25.61 25.35
N ARG A 756 -6.21 -24.69 26.29
CA ARG A 756 -6.98 -24.57 27.54
C ARG A 756 -8.45 -24.23 27.27
N ALA A 757 -8.72 -23.30 26.37
CA ALA A 757 -10.09 -22.98 25.96
C ALA A 757 -10.79 -24.18 25.29
N ASN A 758 -10.07 -24.91 24.42
CA ASN A 758 -10.54 -26.14 23.79
C ASN A 758 -10.84 -27.25 24.80
N GLU A 759 -9.96 -27.42 25.79
CA GLU A 759 -10.15 -28.37 26.87
C GLU A 759 -11.39 -28.05 27.70
N LEU A 760 -11.58 -26.79 28.10
CA LEU A 760 -12.71 -26.36 28.93
C LEU A 760 -14.05 -26.50 28.20
N ARG A 761 -14.08 -26.46 26.86
CA ARG A 761 -15.29 -26.70 26.04
C ARG A 761 -15.49 -28.17 25.63
N GLY A 762 -14.58 -29.08 26.03
CA GLY A 762 -14.66 -30.52 25.70
C GLY A 762 -14.08 -30.92 24.33
N ALA A 763 -13.38 -30.03 23.63
CA ALA A 763 -12.72 -30.30 22.36
C ALA A 763 -11.31 -30.88 22.59
N GLU A 764 -11.25 -32.13 23.08
CA GLU A 764 -10.01 -32.77 23.53
C GLU A 764 -8.95 -32.91 22.43
N THR A 765 -9.36 -33.32 21.23
CA THR A 765 -8.43 -33.59 20.12
C THR A 765 -7.67 -32.33 19.72
N GLU A 766 -8.40 -31.21 19.62
CA GLU A 766 -7.90 -29.89 19.32
C GLU A 766 -6.99 -29.37 20.45
N ALA A 767 -7.39 -29.57 21.71
CA ALA A 767 -6.59 -29.19 22.87
C ALA A 767 -5.24 -29.92 22.89
N LEU A 768 -5.22 -31.24 22.67
CA LEU A 768 -3.98 -32.03 22.66
C LEU A 768 -3.06 -31.65 21.51
N ALA A 769 -3.61 -31.30 20.34
CA ALA A 769 -2.84 -30.81 19.22
C ALA A 769 -2.15 -29.47 19.54
N ASP A 770 -2.90 -28.53 20.13
CA ASP A 770 -2.39 -27.21 20.50
C ASP A 770 -1.34 -27.26 21.63
N TYR A 771 -1.56 -28.09 22.66
CA TYR A 771 -0.54 -28.32 23.68
C TYR A 771 0.73 -28.96 23.08
N GLY A 772 0.59 -29.79 22.04
CA GLY A 772 1.73 -30.32 21.29
C GLY A 772 2.56 -29.22 20.62
N ARG A 773 1.89 -28.26 19.96
CA ARG A 773 2.54 -27.08 19.34
C ARG A 773 3.16 -26.14 20.38
N ALA A 774 2.48 -25.93 21.50
CA ALA A 774 2.99 -25.08 22.58
C ALA A 774 4.25 -25.68 23.24
N ALA A 775 4.42 -27.00 23.23
CA ALA A 775 5.52 -27.71 23.88
C ALA A 775 6.66 -28.13 22.92
N GLU A 776 6.77 -27.49 21.76
CA GLU A 776 7.84 -27.74 20.79
C GLU A 776 9.25 -27.54 21.40
N PRO A 777 10.28 -28.24 20.90
CA PRO A 777 11.60 -28.26 21.54
C PRO A 777 12.37 -26.94 21.57
N ASP A 778 12.00 -25.97 20.73
CA ASP A 778 12.56 -24.62 20.66
C ASP A 778 12.00 -23.68 21.74
N VAL A 779 10.92 -24.08 22.41
CA VAL A 779 10.34 -23.36 23.53
C VAL A 779 11.22 -23.52 24.78
N PRO A 780 11.54 -22.43 25.50
CA PRO A 780 12.34 -22.51 26.72
C PRO A 780 11.77 -23.48 27.76
N ASP A 781 12.65 -24.16 28.49
CA ASP A 781 12.31 -25.27 29.39
C ASP A 781 11.22 -24.92 30.43
N GLY A 782 11.24 -23.71 31.00
CA GLY A 782 10.24 -23.26 31.99
C GLY A 782 8.80 -23.30 31.43
N PRO A 783 8.45 -22.45 30.45
CA PRO A 783 7.14 -22.50 29.79
C PRO A 783 6.81 -23.88 29.21
N ARG A 784 7.80 -24.56 28.59
CA ARG A 784 7.61 -25.89 28.01
C ARG A 784 7.18 -26.92 29.04
N ALA A 785 7.77 -26.91 30.24
CA ALA A 785 7.36 -27.77 31.35
C ALA A 785 5.90 -27.52 31.78
N VAL A 786 5.49 -26.25 31.85
CA VAL A 786 4.11 -25.87 32.16
C VAL A 786 3.14 -26.42 31.11
N PHE A 787 3.45 -26.29 29.82
CA PHE A 787 2.59 -26.78 28.74
C PHE A 787 2.51 -28.31 28.70
N LEU A 788 3.61 -29.01 28.98
CA LEU A 788 3.63 -30.47 29.10
C LEU A 788 2.81 -30.95 30.31
N ALA A 789 2.86 -30.24 31.44
CA ALA A 789 2.01 -30.53 32.59
C ALA A 789 0.53 -30.34 32.25
N ALA A 790 0.16 -29.23 31.62
CA ALA A 790 -1.22 -28.98 31.17
C ALA A 790 -1.71 -30.05 30.18
N ARG A 791 -0.86 -30.46 29.23
CA ARG A 791 -1.11 -31.58 28.32
C ARG A 791 -1.35 -32.89 29.07
N ALA A 792 -0.57 -33.16 30.12
CA ALA A 792 -0.73 -34.34 30.94
C ALA A 792 -2.09 -34.35 31.66
N GLY A 793 -2.53 -33.20 32.17
CA GLY A 793 -3.87 -33.04 32.73
C GLY A 793 -4.97 -33.38 31.73
N CYS A 794 -4.85 -32.88 30.49
CA CYS A 794 -5.79 -33.18 29.41
C CYS A 794 -5.81 -34.68 29.06
N LEU A 795 -4.64 -35.30 28.88
CA LEU A 795 -4.52 -36.75 28.62
C LEU A 795 -5.07 -37.61 29.75
N ARG A 796 -4.88 -37.18 31.00
CA ARG A 796 -5.37 -37.88 32.19
C ARG A 796 -6.90 -37.86 32.24
N ARG A 797 -7.53 -36.72 31.97
CA ARG A 797 -8.99 -36.58 31.84
C ARG A 797 -9.58 -37.41 30.71
N ALA A 798 -8.84 -37.56 29.61
CA ALA A 798 -9.16 -38.46 28.51
C ALA A 798 -9.04 -39.96 28.85
N GLY A 799 -8.52 -40.31 30.03
CA GLY A 799 -8.23 -41.69 30.42
C GLY A 799 -6.96 -42.28 29.81
N ARG A 800 -6.13 -41.48 29.13
CA ARG A 800 -4.87 -41.89 28.49
C ARG A 800 -3.71 -41.83 29.49
N LEU A 801 -3.80 -42.63 30.55
CA LEU A 801 -2.92 -42.54 31.73
C LEU A 801 -1.44 -42.78 31.44
N ASP A 802 -1.08 -43.63 30.48
CA ASP A 802 0.32 -43.88 30.13
C ASP A 802 0.94 -42.68 29.41
N ALA A 803 0.23 -42.10 28.43
CA ALA A 803 0.67 -40.87 27.76
C ALA A 803 0.72 -39.68 28.74
N ALA A 804 -0.22 -39.61 29.70
CA ALA A 804 -0.19 -38.61 30.76
C ALA A 804 1.06 -38.76 31.64
N ARG A 805 1.48 -40.00 31.94
CA ARG A 805 2.71 -40.28 32.69
C ARG A 805 3.96 -39.81 31.96
N GLU A 806 4.08 -40.15 30.68
CA GLU A 806 5.19 -39.69 29.84
C GLU A 806 5.28 -38.16 29.82
N ALA A 807 4.14 -37.47 29.69
CA ALA A 807 4.09 -36.01 29.70
C ALA A 807 4.50 -35.40 31.06
N VAL A 808 4.06 -35.96 32.18
CA VAL A 808 4.50 -35.53 33.53
C VAL A 808 5.99 -35.79 33.73
N GLU A 809 6.52 -36.94 33.32
CA GLU A 809 7.94 -37.27 33.44
C GLU A 809 8.80 -36.29 32.64
N ALA A 810 8.38 -35.98 31.40
CA ALA A 810 9.05 -34.96 30.58
C ALA A 810 8.98 -33.57 31.21
N ALA A 811 7.83 -33.16 31.75
CA ALA A 811 7.69 -31.87 32.44
C ALA A 811 8.56 -31.79 33.71
N THR A 812 8.60 -32.87 34.49
CA THR A 812 9.40 -32.98 35.73
C THR A 812 10.89 -32.93 35.44
N ALA A 813 11.34 -33.51 34.32
CA ALA A 813 12.75 -33.45 33.90
C ALA A 813 13.20 -32.02 33.56
N LEU A 814 12.28 -31.17 33.08
CA LEU A 814 12.57 -29.79 32.70
C LEU A 814 12.48 -28.81 33.89
N ALA A 815 11.42 -28.92 34.70
CA ALA A 815 11.17 -28.02 35.82
C ALA A 815 10.45 -28.73 36.99
N PRO A 816 11.18 -29.48 37.85
CA PRO A 816 10.57 -30.28 38.91
C PRO A 816 9.91 -29.45 40.02
N ASP A 817 10.35 -28.21 40.22
CA ASP A 817 9.83 -27.31 41.27
C ASP A 817 8.62 -26.48 40.81
N GLU A 818 8.32 -26.50 39.51
CA GLU A 818 7.24 -25.75 38.88
C GLU A 818 5.88 -26.19 39.44
N LEU A 819 4.99 -25.23 39.74
CA LEU A 819 3.76 -25.53 40.47
C LEU A 819 2.83 -26.42 39.65
N SER A 820 2.60 -26.08 38.38
CA SER A 820 1.75 -26.87 37.47
C SER A 820 2.26 -28.30 37.30
N VAL A 821 3.58 -28.49 37.27
CA VAL A 821 4.22 -29.81 37.14
C VAL A 821 3.95 -30.66 38.38
N ARG A 822 4.22 -30.13 39.58
CA ARG A 822 3.98 -30.84 40.84
C ARG A 822 2.49 -31.15 41.04
N TYR A 823 1.63 -30.19 40.68
CA TYR A 823 0.19 -30.32 40.77
C TYR A 823 -0.34 -31.46 39.89
N GLU A 824 0.02 -31.49 38.60
CA GLU A 824 -0.42 -32.54 37.69
C GLU A 824 0.22 -33.91 38.01
N ALA A 825 1.45 -33.94 38.52
CA ALA A 825 2.09 -35.16 39.01
C ALA A 825 1.34 -35.78 40.22
N ALA A 826 0.88 -34.93 41.14
CA ALA A 826 0.10 -35.36 42.30
C ALA A 826 -1.28 -35.92 41.87
N LEU A 827 -1.97 -35.23 40.96
CA LEU A 827 -3.24 -35.70 40.39
C LEU A 827 -3.07 -37.03 39.64
N LEU A 828 -2.00 -37.18 38.86
CA LEU A 828 -1.71 -38.44 38.16
C LEU A 828 -1.41 -39.58 39.14
N THR A 829 -0.62 -39.33 40.18
CA THR A 829 -0.33 -40.33 41.22
C THR A 829 -1.61 -40.77 41.92
N CYS A 830 -2.49 -39.82 42.24
CA CYS A 830 -3.81 -40.09 42.81
C CYS A 830 -4.68 -40.93 41.86
N ALA A 831 -4.67 -40.61 40.56
CA ALA A 831 -5.42 -41.32 39.55
C ALA A 831 -4.94 -42.76 39.31
N VAL A 832 -3.63 -43.04 39.45
CA VAL A 832 -3.05 -44.37 39.18
C VAL A 832 -2.94 -45.24 40.44
N ARG A 833 -2.56 -44.66 41.57
CA ARG A 833 -2.22 -45.40 42.81
C ARG A 833 -3.14 -45.10 43.99
N GLY A 834 -4.13 -44.22 43.80
CA GLY A 834 -5.06 -43.78 44.83
C GLY A 834 -4.54 -42.60 45.67
N PRO A 835 -5.43 -41.91 46.40
CA PRO A 835 -5.13 -40.67 47.11
C PRO A 835 -4.08 -40.83 48.22
N ARG A 836 -4.03 -41.99 48.89
CA ARG A 836 -3.04 -42.27 49.95
C ARG A 836 -1.60 -42.29 49.43
N ALA A 837 -1.40 -42.78 48.21
CA ALA A 837 -0.05 -42.84 47.61
C ALA A 837 0.47 -41.45 47.20
N ALA A 838 -0.43 -40.46 47.05
CA ALA A 838 -0.09 -39.10 46.68
C ALA A 838 0.07 -38.15 47.88
N VAL A 839 -0.12 -38.62 49.13
CA VAL A 839 -0.04 -37.78 50.35
C VAL A 839 1.23 -36.92 50.41
N PRO A 840 2.45 -37.45 50.18
CA PRO A 840 3.65 -36.61 50.21
C PRO A 840 3.63 -35.47 49.19
N ALA A 841 3.06 -35.72 48.01
CA ALA A 841 2.92 -34.71 46.97
C ALA A 841 1.87 -33.65 47.35
N TRP A 842 0.77 -34.06 47.98
CA TRP A 842 -0.24 -33.13 48.48
C TRP A 842 0.25 -32.27 49.64
N GLU A 843 1.02 -32.82 50.58
CA GLU A 843 1.63 -32.06 51.67
C GLU A 843 2.56 -30.96 51.13
N ALA A 844 3.31 -31.24 50.06
CA ALA A 844 4.18 -30.26 49.41
C ALA A 844 3.43 -29.15 48.64
N LEU A 845 2.14 -29.35 48.34
CA LEU A 845 1.27 -28.39 47.65
C LEU A 845 0.32 -27.65 48.60
N ARG A 846 0.17 -28.14 49.84
CA ARG A 846 -0.78 -27.61 50.83
C ARG A 846 -0.59 -26.12 51.09
N ASP A 847 0.65 -25.67 51.14
CA ASP A 847 1.02 -24.30 51.50
C ASP A 847 1.35 -23.42 50.27
N ALA A 848 0.91 -23.84 49.07
CA ALA A 848 1.21 -23.15 47.81
C ALA A 848 0.69 -21.69 47.76
N GLU A 849 -0.39 -21.37 48.48
CA GLU A 849 -1.00 -20.03 48.56
C GLU A 849 -0.07 -18.95 49.11
N SER A 850 1.03 -19.34 49.78
CA SER A 850 2.06 -18.41 50.24
C SER A 850 2.77 -17.68 49.09
N ARG A 851 2.63 -18.17 47.85
CA ARG A 851 3.12 -17.49 46.65
C ARG A 851 2.08 -16.48 46.15
N PRO A 852 2.49 -15.25 45.84
CA PRO A 852 1.57 -14.27 45.25
C PRO A 852 1.04 -14.84 43.91
N PRO A 853 -0.27 -14.67 43.63
CA PRO A 853 -0.86 -15.14 42.39
C PRO A 853 -0.24 -14.39 41.21
N ASP A 854 0.21 -15.14 40.21
CA ASP A 854 0.60 -14.62 38.90
C ASP A 854 -0.61 -14.68 37.96
N ASP A 855 -0.99 -13.55 37.39
CA ASP A 855 -2.19 -13.42 36.55
C ASP A 855 -2.14 -14.25 35.27
N ASP A 856 -0.95 -14.64 34.84
CA ASP A 856 -0.74 -15.46 33.66
C ASP A 856 -0.28 -16.91 34.00
N ALA A 857 -0.30 -17.30 35.28
CA ALA A 857 -0.05 -18.68 35.68
C ALA A 857 -1.12 -19.64 35.14
N PHE A 858 -0.67 -20.82 34.68
CA PHE A 858 -1.55 -21.88 34.17
C PHE A 858 -2.26 -22.65 35.30
N THR A 859 -1.67 -22.66 36.50
CA THR A 859 -2.25 -23.22 37.72
C THR A 859 -2.14 -22.19 38.83
N ASP A 860 -3.29 -21.75 39.35
CA ASP A 860 -3.32 -20.79 40.46
C ASP A 860 -2.91 -21.48 41.78
N PRO A 861 -2.03 -20.86 42.60
CA PRO A 861 -1.63 -21.43 43.89
C PRO A 861 -2.79 -21.73 44.85
N ALA A 862 -3.84 -20.91 44.86
CA ALA A 862 -5.03 -21.15 45.66
C ALA A 862 -5.83 -22.36 45.16
N VAL A 863 -5.86 -22.60 43.85
CA VAL A 863 -6.48 -23.81 43.28
C VAL A 863 -5.74 -25.06 43.74
N ALA A 864 -4.41 -25.09 43.60
CA ALA A 864 -3.59 -26.20 44.08
C ALA A 864 -3.75 -26.43 45.59
N ALA A 865 -3.87 -25.36 46.37
CA ALA A 865 -4.05 -25.42 47.81
C ALA A 865 -5.44 -25.95 48.23
N VAL A 866 -6.52 -25.55 47.55
CA VAL A 866 -7.88 -26.10 47.80
C VAL A 866 -7.91 -27.60 47.51
N VAL A 867 -7.38 -28.00 46.36
CA VAL A 867 -7.42 -29.39 45.89
C VAL A 867 -6.54 -30.28 46.79
N SER A 868 -5.32 -29.86 47.10
CA SER A 868 -4.43 -30.60 48.00
C SER A 868 -5.00 -30.77 49.42
N ARG A 869 -5.61 -29.71 50.00
CA ARG A 869 -6.27 -29.79 51.32
C ARG A 869 -7.47 -30.73 51.30
N CYS A 870 -8.28 -30.72 50.24
CA CYS A 870 -9.35 -31.70 50.07
C CYS A 870 -8.81 -33.14 50.00
N ALA A 871 -7.73 -33.37 49.25
CA ALA A 871 -7.08 -34.68 49.13
C ALA A 871 -6.51 -35.18 50.46
N LEU A 872 -6.08 -34.27 51.34
CA LEU A 872 -5.60 -34.54 52.70
C LEU A 872 -6.72 -34.58 53.76
N ALA A 873 -7.98 -34.41 53.37
CA ALA A 873 -9.13 -34.29 54.26
C ALA A 873 -9.07 -33.11 55.26
N ASP A 874 -8.31 -32.06 54.95
CA ASP A 874 -8.31 -30.76 55.65
C ASP A 874 -9.46 -29.88 55.11
N TRP A 875 -10.69 -30.25 55.47
CA TRP A 875 -11.90 -29.58 54.97
C TRP A 875 -12.04 -28.14 55.44
N ALA A 876 -11.61 -27.85 56.67
CA ALA A 876 -11.66 -26.50 57.23
C ALA A 876 -10.68 -25.57 56.50
N GLY A 877 -9.45 -26.03 56.25
CA GLY A 877 -8.47 -25.30 55.45
C GLY A 877 -8.92 -25.13 54.01
N ALA A 878 -9.45 -26.17 53.38
CA ALA A 878 -9.98 -26.09 52.01
C ALA A 878 -11.10 -25.05 51.88
N GLN A 879 -12.06 -25.02 52.82
CA GLN A 879 -13.14 -24.04 52.85
C GLN A 879 -12.62 -22.61 53.03
N ALA A 880 -11.60 -22.42 53.88
CA ALA A 880 -11.01 -21.11 54.13
C ALA A 880 -10.40 -20.52 52.85
N VAL A 881 -9.65 -21.32 52.08
CA VAL A 881 -9.08 -20.88 50.80
C VAL A 881 -10.13 -20.69 49.73
N LEU A 882 -11.10 -21.62 49.64
CA LEU A 882 -12.17 -21.53 48.67
C LEU A 882 -12.96 -20.23 48.85
N THR A 883 -13.18 -19.78 50.09
CA THR A 883 -13.81 -18.48 50.38
C THR A 883 -13.06 -17.30 49.75
N GLY A 884 -11.72 -17.39 49.64
CA GLY A 884 -10.90 -16.44 48.92
C GLY A 884 -11.12 -16.47 47.40
N LEU A 885 -11.17 -17.67 46.81
CA LEU A 885 -11.46 -17.87 45.38
C LEU A 885 -12.87 -17.43 44.97
N LEU A 886 -13.84 -17.45 45.90
CA LEU A 886 -15.22 -17.05 45.60
C LEU A 886 -15.44 -15.52 45.63
N ARG A 887 -14.43 -14.72 45.99
CA ARG A 887 -14.54 -13.25 46.01
C ARG A 887 -14.83 -12.68 44.62
N ASP A 888 -15.50 -11.53 44.61
CA ASP A 888 -15.75 -10.75 43.39
C ASP A 888 -14.44 -10.41 42.67
N GLY A 889 -14.44 -10.55 41.34
CA GLY A 889 -13.27 -10.30 40.49
C GLY A 889 -12.38 -11.52 40.22
N THR A 890 -12.64 -12.69 40.84
CA THR A 890 -11.91 -13.92 40.51
C THR A 890 -12.24 -14.36 39.07
N PRO A 891 -11.23 -14.62 38.21
CA PRO A 891 -11.47 -15.12 36.86
C PRO A 891 -12.26 -16.43 36.85
N TRP A 892 -13.20 -16.54 35.91
CA TRP A 892 -14.00 -17.74 35.68
C TRP A 892 -13.12 -18.97 35.43
N GLU A 893 -12.03 -18.81 34.68
CA GLU A 893 -11.09 -19.89 34.37
C GLU A 893 -10.49 -20.53 35.63
N ARG A 894 -10.21 -19.74 36.68
CA ARG A 894 -9.64 -20.25 37.94
C ARG A 894 -10.67 -21.06 38.72
N LEU A 895 -11.94 -20.63 38.71
CA LEU A 895 -13.05 -21.38 39.30
C LEU A 895 -13.23 -22.73 38.57
N ALA A 896 -13.15 -22.71 37.24
CA ALA A 896 -13.23 -23.92 36.42
C ALA A 896 -12.06 -24.89 36.69
N GLU A 897 -10.85 -24.37 36.89
CA GLU A 897 -9.69 -25.21 37.26
C GLU A 897 -9.86 -25.87 38.64
N ALA A 898 -10.34 -25.11 39.63
CA ALA A 898 -10.67 -25.65 40.95
C ALA A 898 -11.74 -26.75 40.86
N GLU A 899 -12.79 -26.51 40.08
CA GLU A 899 -13.87 -27.47 39.85
C GLU A 899 -13.32 -28.77 39.22
N PHE A 900 -12.47 -28.65 38.20
CA PHE A 900 -11.82 -29.79 37.57
C PHE A 900 -10.97 -30.59 38.57
N GLY A 901 -10.12 -29.92 39.36
CA GLY A 901 -9.30 -30.59 40.37
C GLY A 901 -10.14 -31.39 41.38
N LEU A 902 -11.22 -30.78 41.90
CA LEU A 902 -12.12 -31.44 42.85
C LEU A 902 -12.91 -32.60 42.21
N ARG A 903 -13.36 -32.43 40.96
CA ARG A 903 -14.05 -33.48 40.20
C ARG A 903 -13.17 -34.71 40.01
N GLU A 904 -11.90 -34.49 39.71
CA GLU A 904 -10.94 -35.57 39.49
C GLU A 904 -10.56 -36.30 40.80
N LEU A 905 -10.44 -35.58 41.92
CA LEU A 905 -10.29 -36.19 43.24
C LEU A 905 -11.48 -37.07 43.63
N ALA A 906 -12.70 -36.67 43.27
CA ALA A 906 -13.90 -37.42 43.59
C ALA A 906 -14.08 -38.69 42.72
N GLY A 907 -13.35 -38.83 41.61
CA GLY A 907 -13.46 -39.98 40.71
C GLY A 907 -14.83 -40.12 40.04
N LEU A 908 -15.58 -39.02 39.92
CA LEU A 908 -16.94 -38.99 39.38
C LEU A 908 -16.93 -38.92 37.84
N ARG A 909 -17.83 -39.66 37.17
CA ARG A 909 -18.16 -39.47 35.75
C ARG A 909 -19.55 -38.84 35.61
N GLU A 910 -19.73 -38.03 34.58
CA GLU A 910 -21.01 -37.42 34.24
C GLU A 910 -21.92 -38.47 33.58
N SER A 911 -23.14 -38.66 34.10
CA SER A 911 -24.18 -39.45 33.42
C SER A 911 -25.53 -38.72 33.48
N ALA A 912 -26.08 -38.32 32.33
CA ALA A 912 -27.40 -37.71 32.23
C ALA A 912 -27.64 -36.48 33.15
N GLY A 913 -26.62 -35.61 33.31
CA GLY A 913 -26.71 -34.42 34.16
C GLY A 913 -26.63 -34.70 35.67
N LEU A 914 -26.42 -35.96 36.06
CA LEU A 914 -26.18 -36.40 37.43
C LEU A 914 -24.81 -37.10 37.50
N TRP A 915 -24.07 -36.88 38.57
CA TRP A 915 -22.72 -37.43 38.74
C TRP A 915 -22.81 -38.72 39.55
N GLU A 916 -22.63 -39.86 38.89
CA GLU A 916 -22.66 -41.17 39.57
C GLU A 916 -21.23 -41.61 39.99
N PRO A 917 -21.06 -42.18 41.20
CA PRO A 917 -19.79 -42.76 41.62
C PRO A 917 -19.45 -43.99 40.77
N VAL A 918 -18.30 -43.97 40.07
CA VAL A 918 -17.79 -45.12 39.33
C VAL A 918 -16.98 -46.02 40.26
N GLY A 919 -17.66 -46.68 41.21
CA GLY A 919 -17.03 -47.56 42.19
C GLY A 919 -16.15 -46.83 43.21
N LEU A 920 -16.17 -47.29 44.46
CA LEU A 920 -15.33 -46.75 45.53
C LEU A 920 -13.84 -46.95 45.17
N ARG A 921 -13.15 -45.89 44.71
CA ARG A 921 -11.68 -45.88 44.73
C ARG A 921 -11.21 -45.82 46.19
N PRO A 922 -10.17 -46.56 46.59
CA PRO A 922 -9.82 -46.68 48.00
C PRO A 922 -9.19 -45.37 48.52
N GLY A 923 -9.85 -44.67 49.44
CA GLY A 923 -9.18 -43.66 50.28
C GLY A 923 -10.00 -42.48 50.81
N LEU A 924 -11.13 -42.12 50.19
CA LEU A 924 -12.11 -41.17 50.76
C LEU A 924 -13.32 -41.95 51.27
N ASP A 925 -13.81 -41.62 52.46
CA ASP A 925 -15.06 -42.18 52.97
C ASP A 925 -16.28 -41.51 52.30
N ALA A 926 -17.48 -42.06 52.52
CA ALA A 926 -18.71 -41.52 51.96
C ALA A 926 -18.91 -40.03 52.34
N ALA A 927 -18.58 -39.68 53.59
CA ALA A 927 -18.67 -38.31 54.09
C ALA A 927 -17.72 -37.33 53.37
N GLY A 928 -16.51 -37.76 53.02
CA GLY A 928 -15.57 -36.97 52.22
C GLY A 928 -16.05 -36.75 50.79
N THR A 929 -16.71 -37.75 50.20
CA THR A 929 -17.30 -37.64 48.85
C THR A 929 -18.43 -36.62 48.83
N ASP A 930 -19.31 -36.63 49.84
CA ASP A 930 -20.40 -35.65 49.98
C ASP A 930 -19.87 -34.22 50.16
N ARG A 931 -18.77 -34.05 50.92
CA ARG A 931 -18.12 -32.74 51.09
C ARG A 931 -17.53 -32.21 49.80
N LEU A 932 -16.85 -33.06 49.01
CA LEU A 932 -16.35 -32.67 47.68
C LEU A 932 -17.48 -32.24 46.75
N ALA A 933 -18.59 -32.98 46.75
CA ALA A 933 -19.77 -32.63 45.95
C ALA A 933 -20.36 -31.28 46.36
N ALA A 934 -20.39 -30.96 47.67
CA ALA A 934 -20.84 -29.67 48.17
C ALA A 934 -19.93 -28.51 47.72
N LEU A 935 -18.60 -28.65 47.84
CA LEU A 935 -17.64 -27.63 47.39
C LEU A 935 -17.73 -27.38 45.88
N ARG A 936 -17.86 -28.44 45.08
CA ARG A 936 -18.06 -28.33 43.62
C ARG A 936 -19.34 -27.58 43.29
N ARG A 937 -20.44 -27.83 44.01
CA ARG A 937 -21.72 -27.14 43.76
C ARG A 937 -21.57 -25.63 43.95
N VAL A 938 -20.87 -25.20 45.01
CA VAL A 938 -20.60 -23.78 45.26
C VAL A 938 -19.75 -23.16 44.14
N LEU A 939 -18.74 -23.87 43.64
CA LEU A 939 -17.94 -23.41 42.49
C LEU A 939 -18.79 -23.27 41.22
N LEU A 940 -19.63 -24.26 40.92
CA LEU A 940 -20.50 -24.26 39.74
C LEU A 940 -21.54 -23.14 39.79
N GLU A 941 -22.16 -22.92 40.95
CA GLU A 941 -23.08 -21.79 41.19
C GLU A 941 -22.37 -20.46 40.92
N ARG A 942 -21.15 -20.29 41.47
CA ARG A 942 -20.36 -19.08 41.25
C ARG A 942 -19.91 -18.90 39.81
N MET A 943 -19.53 -19.99 39.12
CA MET A 943 -19.20 -19.96 37.70
C MET A 943 -20.38 -19.55 36.84
N ALA A 944 -21.61 -19.95 37.20
CA ALA A 944 -22.83 -19.52 36.53
C ALA A 944 -23.15 -18.04 36.77
N GLU A 945 -22.80 -17.49 37.94
CA GLU A 945 -22.95 -16.06 38.24
C GLU A 945 -21.96 -15.16 37.48
N VAL A 946 -20.71 -15.63 37.30
CA VAL A 946 -19.61 -14.81 36.76
C VAL A 946 -19.37 -15.08 35.26
N GLY A 947 -19.78 -16.24 34.76
CA GLY A 947 -19.64 -16.64 33.36
C GLY A 947 -20.71 -16.04 32.45
N PRO A 948 -20.61 -16.26 31.12
CA PRO A 948 -21.67 -15.91 30.19
C PRO A 948 -22.93 -16.72 30.48
N ASP A 949 -24.10 -16.08 30.36
CA ASP A 949 -25.41 -16.73 30.49
C ASP A 949 -25.49 -17.89 29.48
N PRO A 950 -25.81 -19.13 29.89
CA PRO A 950 -25.82 -20.31 29.01
C PRO A 950 -26.98 -20.34 27.99
N SER A 951 -27.48 -19.17 27.55
CA SER A 951 -28.64 -19.03 26.65
C SER A 951 -28.41 -19.60 25.25
#